data_AF-A0A433QS79-F1
#
_entry.id   AF-A0A433QS79-F1
#
_cell.length_a   1.000
_cell.length_b   1.000
_cell.length_c   1.000
_cell.angle_alpha   90.00
_cell.angle_beta   90.00
_cell.angle_gamma   90.00
#
_symmetry.space_group_name_H-M   'P 1'
#
loop_
_entity.id
_entity.type
_entity.pdbx_description
1 polymer ?
#
loop_
_entity_poly.entity_id
_entity_poly.type
_entity_poly.pdbx_seq_one_letter_code
_entity_poly.pdbx_strand_id
1 'polypeptide(L)'
;MPAGLRTNFVKGKFEDQFLPYTRLFDFDMTKPFKGTLFRLPLRTEELARCSKLSSKFYHNNDIKQLFNEFQTEASRQSYHLSRWNQLLLSQQLPKIHLQFLQELIKENELVGSTKGSLMDESTVVKKYFNYWLTNDEGKVFHDYGKHLCGVAMESGDVFYTQNGGGQWISYQEAVFEDDKLLSKQDAKQQGVLKVISNLLIERGINIVQLPRMLLKSLLKCEDKTVLQQVTPKLVRDSIRYGKSFVEKMDEKDFSDFFEYLLEDKAFADLRGCAILPLMNKTMGTLRGGRAQFYIAKSEEIALLPNHSSNLVDTKQISDATREALKTVEAANTLNVKQLDCDDVIELVSGMLRHGDYLDYDRNGTNINDKWLCELWKYLDAAKNVNIAPFENIPILPTISPRGMLVSLNRRLPRLYEDSQKSDINSILTKMGTELIEKSYSKFEILSDFVLKFSAPNVLQCIQLARKKKNCSVEDLLSELNSDERNTLRTFFQRNNYDLFGLPNTLSSELLETLRQLPIFQAHSSSLTIGFKPATSCHLLPHNLPVFSVSPGMAILCKDSIDKNFASNIKVHYLSVKEHLLCNVLPLLQNPLPATKVDDYEAFLCVVLRNADWELFNVLSEHRIIPNNESADYRLFRASELYDDANTMFAAVFAGAGKFVARNIRRYLPNLEEM
;
A
#
# COMPACT_ATOMS: atom_id res chain seq x y z
N MET A 1 74.24 63.50 25.59
CA MET A 1 73.17 63.01 24.67
C MET A 1 73.46 63.58 23.29
N PRO A 2 73.40 62.79 22.20
CA PRO A 2 73.55 63.33 20.86
C PRO A 2 72.35 64.25 20.57
N ALA A 3 72.64 65.45 20.06
CA ALA A 3 71.64 66.46 19.74
C ALA A 3 70.75 65.98 18.58
N GLY A 4 69.51 65.62 18.89
CA GLY A 4 68.47 65.37 17.89
C GLY A 4 68.02 66.69 17.26
N LEU A 5 67.87 66.70 15.94
CA LEU A 5 67.30 67.81 15.17
C LEU A 5 65.90 68.14 15.72
N ARG A 6 65.69 69.36 16.22
CA ARG A 6 64.38 69.84 16.69
C ARG A 6 63.81 70.80 15.65
N THR A 7 62.98 70.30 14.75
CA THR A 7 62.28 71.12 13.75
C THR A 7 60.79 71.14 14.02
N ASN A 8 60.21 72.33 14.19
CA ASN A 8 58.76 72.53 14.23
C ASN A 8 58.21 72.32 12.82
N PHE A 9 57.91 71.07 12.45
CA PHE A 9 57.23 70.78 11.20
C PHE A 9 55.81 71.34 11.26
N VAL A 10 55.62 72.41 10.49
CA VAL A 10 54.36 73.14 10.33
C VAL A 10 53.26 72.18 9.87
N LYS A 11 52.13 72.20 10.57
CA LYS A 11 50.85 71.58 10.18
C LYS A 11 50.59 71.74 8.67
N GLY A 12 50.35 70.63 7.97
CA GLY A 12 49.71 70.62 6.64
C GLY A 12 50.59 70.55 5.39
N LYS A 13 51.94 70.48 5.47
CA LYS A 13 52.81 70.49 4.25
C LYS A 13 53.38 69.14 3.80
N PHE A 14 53.31 68.09 4.62
CA PHE A 14 53.84 66.75 4.31
C PHE A 14 52.99 65.67 5.01
N GLU A 15 51.67 65.82 4.96
CA GLU A 15 50.75 64.93 5.66
C GLU A 15 50.99 63.47 5.26
N ASP A 16 51.24 63.21 3.98
CA ASP A 16 51.61 61.91 3.41
C ASP A 16 52.84 61.26 4.06
N GLN A 17 53.85 62.04 4.44
CA GLN A 17 55.07 61.53 5.08
C GLN A 17 54.85 61.08 6.54
N PHE A 18 53.91 61.72 7.23
CA PHE A 18 53.62 61.47 8.65
C PHE A 18 52.38 60.61 8.90
N LEU A 19 51.47 60.55 7.93
CA LEU A 19 50.28 59.71 7.90
C LEU A 19 50.55 58.26 8.33
N PRO A 20 51.69 57.63 7.97
CA PRO A 20 51.91 56.26 8.38
C PRO A 20 52.29 56.08 9.85
N TYR A 21 52.65 57.15 10.56
CA TYR A 21 52.92 57.13 11.99
C TYR A 21 51.66 57.41 12.80
N THR A 22 50.73 58.24 12.29
CA THR A 22 49.51 58.65 13.01
C THR A 22 48.43 57.57 13.12
N ARG A 23 48.63 56.42 12.46
CA ARG A 23 47.68 55.31 12.40
C ARG A 23 47.98 54.17 13.38
N LEU A 24 49.05 54.28 14.15
CA LEU A 24 49.55 53.20 15.00
C LEU A 24 49.93 53.76 16.39
N PHE A 25 49.63 53.00 17.44
CA PHE A 25 50.07 53.29 18.83
C PHE A 25 49.59 54.61 19.42
N ASP A 26 48.41 55.11 19.01
CA ASP A 26 47.85 56.39 19.47
C ASP A 26 48.79 57.59 19.24
N PHE A 27 49.70 57.48 18.26
CA PHE A 27 50.59 58.57 17.89
C PHE A 27 49.79 59.71 17.26
N ASP A 28 49.77 60.84 17.95
CA ASP A 28 49.15 62.07 17.48
C ASP A 28 50.24 63.14 17.31
N MET A 29 50.33 63.70 16.10
CA MET A 29 51.24 64.79 15.77
C MET A 29 51.01 66.05 16.64
N THR A 30 49.87 66.16 17.32
CA THR A 30 49.56 67.29 18.20
C THR A 30 50.11 67.14 19.62
N LYS A 31 50.60 65.97 20.02
CA LYS A 31 51.04 65.70 21.40
C LYS A 31 52.41 65.00 21.44
N PRO A 32 53.20 65.20 22.50
CA PRO A 32 54.42 64.42 22.71
C PRO A 32 54.09 62.93 22.83
N PHE A 33 54.70 62.11 21.98
CA PHE A 33 54.57 60.65 22.03
C PHE A 33 55.40 60.08 23.18
N LYS A 34 54.77 59.32 24.08
CA LYS A 34 55.42 58.67 25.23
C LYS A 34 55.97 57.30 24.85
N GLY A 35 56.96 57.29 23.97
CA GLY A 35 57.61 56.07 23.50
C GLY A 35 58.59 56.33 22.36
N THR A 36 59.06 55.26 21.74
CA THR A 36 59.93 55.33 20.56
C THR A 36 59.33 54.46 19.45
N LEU A 37 59.08 55.07 18.29
CA LEU A 37 58.53 54.37 17.12
C LEU A 37 59.59 54.30 16.02
N PHE A 38 59.81 53.09 15.50
CA PHE A 38 60.65 52.86 14.34
C PHE A 38 59.78 52.43 13.16
N ARG A 39 59.81 53.22 12.08
CA ARG A 39 59.29 52.79 10.78
C ARG A 39 60.46 52.41 9.92
N LEU A 40 60.47 51.16 9.46
CA LEU A 40 61.49 50.64 8.55
C LEU A 40 60.81 50.32 7.21
N PRO A 41 60.78 51.27 6.26
CA PRO A 41 60.24 51.02 4.93
C PRO A 41 61.04 49.89 4.27
N LEU A 42 60.35 48.80 3.94
CA LEU A 42 60.98 47.68 3.25
C LEU A 42 61.37 48.12 1.83
N ARG A 43 62.57 47.72 1.41
CA ARG A 43 63.07 48.03 0.08
C ARG A 43 62.38 47.15 -0.96
N THR A 44 61.79 47.76 -1.99
CA THR A 44 61.26 47.02 -3.15
C THR A 44 62.39 46.54 -4.05
N GLU A 45 62.10 45.65 -4.99
CA GLU A 45 63.09 45.12 -5.95
C GLU A 45 63.69 46.24 -6.80
N GLU A 46 62.88 47.19 -7.26
CA GLU A 46 63.34 48.34 -8.04
C GLU A 46 64.24 49.25 -7.20
N LEU A 47 63.85 49.48 -5.95
CA LEU A 47 64.63 50.29 -5.01
C LEU A 47 65.94 49.59 -4.63
N ALA A 48 65.97 48.27 -4.54
CA ALA A 48 67.19 47.48 -4.28
C ALA A 48 68.15 47.49 -5.45
N ARG A 49 67.63 47.38 -6.68
CA ARG A 49 68.45 47.44 -7.89
C ARG A 49 69.17 48.78 -8.06
N CYS A 50 68.52 49.88 -7.66
CA CYS A 50 69.06 51.24 -7.78
C CYS A 50 69.75 51.75 -6.51
N SER A 51 69.73 50.99 -5.40
CA SER A 51 70.28 51.39 -4.10
C SER A 51 71.79 51.18 -4.03
N LYS A 52 72.53 52.20 -3.61
CA LYS A 52 73.98 52.12 -3.35
C LYS A 52 74.33 51.46 -2.00
N LEU A 53 73.35 51.28 -1.11
CA LEU A 53 73.58 50.84 0.27
C LEU A 53 73.50 49.31 0.41
N SER A 54 72.56 48.69 -0.29
CA SER A 54 72.32 47.25 -0.27
C SER A 54 71.42 46.86 -1.43
N SER A 55 71.77 45.75 -2.08
CA SER A 55 70.97 45.06 -3.10
C SER A 55 69.93 44.11 -2.50
N LYS A 56 69.86 44.01 -1.15
CA LYS A 56 68.84 43.21 -0.47
C LYS A 56 67.50 43.95 -0.52
N PHE A 57 66.52 43.29 -1.10
CA PHE A 57 65.10 43.58 -0.96
C PHE A 57 64.47 42.50 -0.10
N TYR A 58 63.30 42.80 0.45
CA TYR A 58 62.57 41.87 1.29
C TYR A 58 61.24 41.56 0.63
N HIS A 59 61.08 40.31 0.20
CA HIS A 59 59.78 39.77 -0.09
C HIS A 59 59.06 39.32 1.18
N ASN A 60 57.77 39.03 1.06
CA ASN A 60 56.97 38.50 2.16
C ASN A 60 57.62 37.26 2.81
N ASN A 61 58.23 36.37 2.01
CA ASN A 61 58.90 35.18 2.53
C ASN A 61 60.17 35.50 3.34
N ASP A 62 60.93 36.53 2.97
CA ASP A 62 62.14 36.94 3.71
C ASP A 62 61.77 37.55 5.07
N ILE A 63 60.64 38.28 5.12
CA ILE A 63 60.10 38.82 6.37
C ILE A 63 59.59 37.68 7.26
N LYS A 64 58.86 36.71 6.70
CA LYS A 64 58.45 35.50 7.43
C LYS A 64 59.65 34.75 7.99
N GLN A 65 60.72 34.61 7.19
CA GLN A 65 61.96 34.00 7.66
C GLN A 65 62.60 34.81 8.81
N LEU A 66 62.63 36.14 8.72
CA LEU A 66 63.14 37.00 9.80
C LEU A 66 62.35 36.79 11.11
N PHE A 67 61.03 36.67 11.01
CA PHE A 67 60.20 36.35 12.17
C PHE A 67 60.44 34.92 12.70
N ASN A 68 60.68 33.92 11.83
CA ASN A 68 61.06 32.56 12.24
C ASN A 68 62.43 32.52 12.94
N GLU A 69 63.39 33.31 12.47
CA GLU A 69 64.70 33.48 13.11
C GLU A 69 64.54 34.16 14.48
N PHE A 70 63.74 35.23 14.55
CA PHE A 70 63.36 35.88 15.81
C PHE A 70 62.69 34.90 16.77
N GLN A 71 61.82 34.01 16.27
CA GLN A 71 61.16 32.95 17.03
C GLN A 71 62.15 31.94 17.61
N THR A 72 63.12 31.50 16.81
CA THR A 72 64.14 30.54 17.24
C THR A 72 64.94 31.12 18.40
N GLU A 73 65.25 32.41 18.33
CA GLU A 73 65.95 33.13 19.38
C GLU A 73 65.06 33.39 20.61
N ALA A 74 63.79 33.75 20.41
CA ALA A 74 62.82 33.94 21.50
C ALA A 74 62.58 32.65 22.31
N SER A 75 62.74 31.49 21.68
CA SER A 75 62.57 30.17 22.30
C SER A 75 63.83 29.67 23.02
N ARG A 76 65.00 30.31 22.81
CA ARG A 76 66.26 29.94 23.49
C ARG A 76 66.27 30.45 24.94
N GLN A 77 66.81 29.63 25.85
CA GLN A 77 66.78 29.80 27.32
C GLN A 77 67.71 30.93 27.83
N SER A 78 67.52 32.18 27.38
CA SER A 78 68.04 33.36 28.09
C SER A 78 66.90 34.05 28.84
N TYR A 79 66.86 33.85 30.16
CA TYR A 79 65.72 34.08 31.07
C TYR A 79 65.04 35.47 31.00
N HIS A 80 65.72 36.52 30.53
CA HIS A 80 65.16 37.88 30.48
C HIS A 80 64.63 38.28 29.08
N LEU A 81 65.35 37.95 28.00
CA LEU A 81 64.96 38.30 26.63
C LEU A 81 63.83 37.40 26.11
N SER A 82 63.81 36.12 26.50
CA SER A 82 62.73 35.20 26.14
C SER A 82 61.38 35.64 26.73
N ARG A 83 61.36 36.18 27.94
CA ARG A 83 60.14 36.68 28.60
C ARG A 83 59.55 37.90 27.89
N TRP A 84 60.37 38.87 27.47
CA TRP A 84 59.89 40.03 26.73
C TRP A 84 59.35 39.63 25.36
N ASN A 85 60.04 38.73 24.65
CA ASN A 85 59.55 38.24 23.36
C ASN A 85 58.24 37.46 23.52
N GLN A 86 58.10 36.63 24.57
CA GLN A 86 56.84 35.97 24.89
C GLN A 86 55.71 36.94 25.21
N LEU A 87 55.95 37.97 26.04
CA LEU A 87 54.94 39.00 26.36
C LEU A 87 54.55 39.83 25.12
N LEU A 88 55.53 40.14 24.26
CA LEU A 88 55.27 40.83 23.00
C LEU A 88 54.34 39.99 22.11
N LEU A 89 54.65 38.71 21.93
CA LEU A 89 53.87 37.79 21.07
C LEU A 89 52.52 37.39 21.65
N SER A 90 52.38 37.31 22.97
CA SER A 90 51.13 36.87 23.62
C SER A 90 50.20 38.01 24.06
N GLN A 91 50.71 39.23 24.27
CA GLN A 91 49.89 40.33 24.82
C GLN A 91 49.87 41.59 23.97
N GLN A 92 51.04 42.09 23.54
CA GLN A 92 51.11 43.40 22.89
C GLN A 92 50.81 43.31 21.39
N LEU A 93 51.50 42.43 20.66
CA LEU A 93 51.29 42.24 19.23
C LEU A 93 49.84 41.88 18.87
N PRO A 94 49.13 40.99 19.60
CA PRO A 94 47.71 40.72 19.37
C PRO A 94 46.84 41.99 19.39
N LYS A 95 47.05 42.87 20.37
CA LYS A 95 46.28 44.12 20.51
C LYS A 95 46.58 45.11 19.39
N ILE A 96 47.86 45.26 19.04
CA ILE A 96 48.30 46.15 17.95
C ILE A 96 47.76 45.64 16.60
N HIS A 97 47.81 44.34 16.38
CA HIS A 97 47.29 43.72 15.18
C HIS A 97 45.76 43.87 15.09
N LEU A 98 45.05 43.69 16.20
CA LEU A 98 43.62 44.00 16.25
C LEU A 98 43.33 45.46 15.88
N GLN A 99 44.06 46.43 16.43
CA GLN A 99 43.91 47.84 16.07
C GLN A 99 44.16 48.07 14.57
N PHE A 100 45.17 47.41 14.01
CA PHE A 100 45.43 47.45 12.57
C PHE A 100 44.25 46.91 11.76
N LEU A 101 43.65 45.78 12.15
CA LEU A 101 42.47 45.23 11.49
C LEU A 101 41.27 46.19 11.56
N GLN A 102 41.03 46.81 12.72
CA GLN A 102 39.96 47.79 12.90
C GLN A 102 40.15 49.05 12.06
N GLU A 103 41.39 49.54 11.90
CA GLU A 103 41.69 50.66 11.01
C GLU A 103 41.50 50.28 9.53
N LEU A 104 41.86 49.06 9.13
CA LEU A 104 41.58 48.57 7.77
C LEU A 104 40.08 48.55 7.46
N ILE A 105 39.24 48.21 8.43
CA ILE A 105 37.78 48.25 8.28
C ILE A 105 37.32 49.68 8.00
N LYS A 106 37.73 50.65 8.82
CA LYS A 106 37.37 52.07 8.65
C LYS A 106 37.82 52.62 7.30
N GLU A 107 39.03 52.29 6.84
CA GLU A 107 39.53 52.73 5.54
C GLU A 107 38.70 52.16 4.38
N ASN A 108 38.30 50.89 4.47
CA ASN A 108 37.51 50.25 3.42
C ASN A 108 36.05 50.75 3.39
N GLU A 109 35.45 51.05 4.55
CA GLU A 109 34.14 51.70 4.62
C GLU A 109 34.14 53.10 3.98
N LEU A 110 35.25 53.85 4.15
CA LEU A 110 35.48 55.12 3.47
C LEU A 110 35.58 54.96 1.94
N VAL A 111 36.15 53.87 1.44
CA VAL A 111 36.24 53.57 0.00
C VAL A 111 34.88 53.12 -0.58
N GLY A 112 34.07 52.38 0.19
CA GLY A 112 32.73 51.94 -0.23
C GLY A 112 31.73 53.09 -0.49
N SER A 113 31.94 54.26 0.13
CA SER A 113 31.12 55.45 -0.10
C SER A 113 31.41 56.18 -1.43
N THR A 114 32.57 55.93 -2.04
CA THR A 114 32.89 56.46 -3.38
C THR A 114 32.42 55.50 -4.48
N LYS A 115 31.29 55.85 -5.12
CA LYS A 115 30.61 55.16 -6.24
C LYS A 115 31.45 54.88 -7.53
N GLY A 116 32.77 54.72 -7.44
CA GLY A 116 33.67 54.59 -8.61
C GLY A 116 34.75 53.51 -8.53
N SER A 117 34.86 52.73 -7.46
CA SER A 117 35.86 51.64 -7.40
C SER A 117 35.29 50.34 -7.96
N LEU A 118 35.91 49.83 -9.04
CA LEU A 118 35.58 48.59 -9.77
C LEU A 118 35.79 47.27 -8.99
N MET A 119 36.02 47.33 -7.67
CA MET A 119 36.29 46.15 -6.85
C MET A 119 35.00 45.68 -6.18
N ASP A 120 34.57 44.44 -6.46
CA ASP A 120 33.49 43.75 -5.76
C ASP A 120 33.79 43.65 -4.25
N GLU A 121 32.82 43.97 -3.42
CA GLU A 121 32.87 43.98 -1.94
C GLU A 121 33.39 42.63 -1.39
N SER A 122 33.01 41.53 -2.04
CA SER A 122 33.53 40.17 -1.77
C SER A 122 35.06 40.07 -1.86
N THR A 123 35.68 40.83 -2.77
CA THR A 123 37.14 40.82 -2.97
C THR A 123 37.87 41.59 -1.88
N VAL A 124 37.27 42.68 -1.39
CA VAL A 124 37.83 43.49 -0.29
C VAL A 124 37.83 42.69 1.01
N VAL A 125 36.70 42.03 1.32
CA VAL A 125 36.56 41.17 2.51
C VAL A 125 37.53 39.98 2.47
N LYS A 126 37.68 39.33 1.30
CA LYS A 126 38.68 38.26 1.14
C LYS A 126 40.11 38.75 1.39
N LYS A 127 40.46 39.96 0.92
CA LYS A 127 41.76 40.56 1.18
C LYS A 127 41.94 40.90 2.66
N TYR A 128 40.91 41.39 3.33
CA TYR A 128 40.95 41.64 4.78
C TYR A 128 41.33 40.38 5.56
N PHE A 129 40.70 39.24 5.28
CA PHE A 129 41.01 38.00 5.99
C PHE A 129 42.39 37.42 5.66
N ASN A 130 43.07 37.88 4.59
CA ASN A 130 44.47 37.50 4.33
C ASN A 130 45.46 38.14 5.31
N TYR A 131 45.06 39.19 6.03
CA TYR A 131 45.90 39.79 7.07
C TYR A 131 45.82 39.04 8.41
N TRP A 132 44.88 38.11 8.54
CA TRP A 132 44.83 37.23 9.71
C TRP A 132 45.91 36.14 9.61
N LEU A 133 46.49 35.78 10.75
CA LEU A 133 47.48 34.71 10.83
C LEU A 133 46.81 33.35 10.76
N THR A 134 47.34 32.48 9.91
CA THR A 134 46.88 31.09 9.79
C THR A 134 47.92 30.13 10.41
N ASN A 135 47.45 29.02 10.98
CA ASN A 135 48.21 28.11 11.85
C ASN A 135 49.38 27.34 11.20
N ASP A 136 49.67 27.54 9.92
CA ASP A 136 50.69 26.75 9.19
C ASP A 136 52.12 27.33 9.30
N GLU A 137 52.31 28.47 9.97
CA GLU A 137 53.60 29.18 9.98
C GLU A 137 54.52 28.82 11.18
N GLY A 138 54.19 27.78 11.96
CA GLY A 138 55.03 27.26 13.06
C GLY A 138 54.46 27.55 14.47
N LYS A 139 55.07 26.93 15.50
CA LYS A 139 54.52 26.89 16.88
C LYS A 139 54.28 28.26 17.52
N VAL A 140 55.17 29.24 17.33
CA VAL A 140 55.01 30.56 17.95
C VAL A 140 54.00 31.44 17.20
N PHE A 141 53.89 31.28 15.87
CA PHE A 141 52.82 31.92 15.10
C PHE A 141 51.46 31.30 15.40
N HIS A 142 51.42 30.01 15.73
CA HIS A 142 50.23 29.38 16.26
C HIS A 142 49.82 29.99 17.62
N ASP A 143 50.77 30.15 18.55
CA ASP A 143 50.50 30.77 19.85
C ASP A 143 50.08 32.25 19.70
N TYR A 144 50.79 33.02 18.87
CA TYR A 144 50.44 34.41 18.56
C TYR A 144 49.06 34.52 17.89
N GLY A 145 48.77 33.68 16.90
CA GLY A 145 47.48 33.63 16.22
C GLY A 145 46.34 33.25 17.17
N LYS A 146 46.58 32.33 18.11
CA LYS A 146 45.62 31.99 19.18
C LYS A 146 45.34 33.20 20.07
N HIS A 147 46.37 33.94 20.50
CA HIS A 147 46.19 35.15 21.29
C HIS A 147 45.50 36.28 20.51
N LEU A 148 45.80 36.44 19.22
CA LEU A 148 45.09 37.37 18.34
C LEU A 148 43.60 37.02 18.24
N CYS A 149 43.27 35.74 18.03
CA CYS A 149 41.89 35.27 18.00
C CYS A 149 41.19 35.59 19.33
N GLY A 150 41.82 35.30 20.48
CA GLY A 150 41.25 35.61 21.79
C GLY A 150 40.96 37.10 21.99
N VAL A 151 41.94 37.96 21.68
CA VAL A 151 41.75 39.42 21.79
C VAL A 151 40.70 39.94 20.81
N ALA A 152 40.61 39.37 19.59
CA ALA A 152 39.58 39.72 18.62
C ALA A 152 38.17 39.31 19.08
N MET A 153 38.03 38.14 19.72
CA MET A 153 36.78 37.63 20.27
C MET A 153 36.23 38.47 21.44
N GLU A 154 37.14 39.08 22.21
CA GLU A 154 36.79 39.99 23.31
C GLU A 154 36.59 41.45 22.87
N SER A 155 36.86 41.75 21.59
CA SER A 155 36.80 43.11 21.04
C SER A 155 35.54 43.37 20.20
N GLY A 156 35.43 44.60 19.66
CA GLY A 156 34.30 45.05 18.85
C GLY A 156 34.23 44.43 17.45
N ASP A 157 33.74 45.20 16.47
CA ASP A 157 33.31 44.68 15.17
C ASP A 157 34.49 44.36 14.24
N VAL A 158 34.75 43.07 14.02
CA VAL A 158 35.90 42.59 13.22
C VAL A 158 35.58 41.42 12.29
N PHE A 159 34.37 40.87 12.38
CA PHE A 159 33.88 39.80 11.51
C PHE A 159 32.87 40.37 10.51
N TYR A 160 32.93 39.93 9.26
CA TYR A 160 32.05 40.44 8.21
C TYR A 160 30.87 39.51 7.95
N THR A 161 29.67 40.07 7.87
CA THR A 161 28.46 39.37 7.41
C THR A 161 27.82 40.08 6.22
N GLN A 162 27.25 39.32 5.29
CA GLN A 162 26.50 39.85 4.15
C GLN A 162 25.05 40.22 4.52
N ASN A 163 24.61 39.91 5.75
CA ASN A 163 23.29 40.27 6.23
C ASN A 163 23.09 41.80 6.18
N GLY A 164 21.89 42.25 5.81
CA GLY A 164 21.57 43.67 5.70
C GLY A 164 22.29 44.44 4.59
N GLY A 165 22.98 43.75 3.67
CA GLY A 165 23.75 44.39 2.60
C GLY A 165 25.23 44.60 2.91
N GLY A 166 25.75 43.97 3.97
CA GLY A 166 27.16 44.04 4.35
C GLY A 166 27.38 44.84 5.64
N GLN A 167 27.89 44.19 6.68
CA GLN A 167 28.24 44.85 7.94
C GLN A 167 29.34 44.10 8.70
N TRP A 168 30.11 44.86 9.48
CA TRP A 168 31.07 44.32 10.44
C TRP A 168 30.39 44.13 11.79
N ILE A 169 30.63 42.98 12.42
CA ILE A 169 29.98 42.56 13.66
C ILE A 169 30.99 41.99 14.65
N SER A 170 30.57 41.99 15.92
CA SER A 170 31.28 41.38 17.03
C SER A 170 31.24 39.85 16.98
N TYR A 171 32.10 39.20 17.77
CA TYR A 171 32.12 37.74 17.88
C TYR A 171 30.81 37.17 18.47
N GLN A 172 30.16 37.90 19.38
CA GLN A 172 28.96 37.44 20.09
C GLN A 172 27.73 37.38 19.18
N GLU A 173 27.72 38.17 18.11
CA GLU A 173 26.63 38.21 17.11
C GLU A 173 26.90 37.31 15.91
N ALA A 174 28.12 36.80 15.77
CA ALA A 174 28.57 36.03 14.61
C ALA A 174 28.13 34.56 14.67
N VAL A 175 27.55 34.07 13.58
CA VAL A 175 27.33 32.64 13.34
C VAL A 175 28.29 32.15 12.26
N PHE A 176 29.18 31.23 12.61
CA PHE A 176 30.22 30.74 11.71
C PHE A 176 29.76 29.53 10.90
N GLU A 177 30.31 29.36 9.70
CA GLU A 177 30.06 28.19 8.85
C GLU A 177 30.40 26.85 9.54
N ASP A 178 29.73 25.78 9.12
CA ASP A 178 29.97 24.43 9.61
C ASP A 178 31.31 23.90 9.10
N ASP A 179 32.28 23.66 10.00
CA ASP A 179 33.61 23.14 9.65
C ASP A 179 33.54 21.77 8.96
N LYS A 180 32.51 20.96 9.24
CA LYS A 180 32.32 19.67 8.57
C LYS A 180 32.08 19.84 7.08
N LEU A 181 31.29 20.84 6.69
CA LEU A 181 30.98 21.13 5.28
C LEU A 181 32.17 21.78 4.56
N LEU A 182 33.01 22.54 5.28
CA LEU A 182 34.27 23.07 4.75
C LEU A 182 35.37 22.00 4.66
N SER A 183 35.17 20.85 5.31
CA SER A 183 36.23 19.86 5.47
C SER A 183 36.56 19.09 4.18
N LYS A 184 35.56 18.89 3.32
CA LYS A 184 35.68 18.12 2.08
C LYS A 184 35.65 19.09 0.89
N GLN A 185 36.64 18.99 0.00
CA GLN A 185 36.73 19.81 -1.21
C GLN A 185 35.75 19.32 -2.30
N ASP A 186 34.54 18.95 -1.91
CA ASP A 186 33.53 18.43 -2.81
C ASP A 186 32.67 19.58 -3.30
N ALA A 187 32.57 19.75 -4.62
CA ALA A 187 31.69 20.73 -5.24
C ALA A 187 30.22 20.62 -4.74
N LYS A 188 29.82 19.42 -4.34
CA LYS A 188 28.54 19.09 -3.68
C LYS A 188 28.30 19.92 -2.41
N GLN A 189 29.26 19.91 -1.48
CA GLN A 189 29.12 20.56 -0.17
C GLN A 189 29.23 22.09 -0.28
N GLN A 190 29.98 22.56 -1.27
CA GLN A 190 30.12 23.99 -1.55
C GLN A 190 28.80 24.60 -2.07
N GLY A 191 28.03 23.85 -2.86
CA GLY A 191 26.66 24.21 -3.26
C GLY A 191 25.73 24.33 -2.04
N VAL A 192 25.69 23.28 -1.21
CA VAL A 192 24.86 23.26 0.02
C VAL A 192 25.19 24.39 0.97
N LEU A 193 26.49 24.68 1.20
CA LEU A 193 26.93 25.81 2.04
C LEU A 193 26.40 27.16 1.53
N LYS A 194 26.44 27.37 0.22
CA LYS A 194 25.92 28.60 -0.40
C LYS A 194 24.40 28.71 -0.22
N VAL A 195 23.68 27.61 -0.40
CA VAL A 195 22.22 27.55 -0.20
C VAL A 195 21.86 27.84 1.25
N ILE A 196 22.52 27.18 2.22
CA ILE A 196 22.32 27.43 3.65
C ILE A 196 22.65 28.88 4.00
N SER A 197 23.76 29.41 3.47
CA SER A 197 24.17 30.80 3.74
C SER A 197 23.11 31.79 3.29
N ASN A 198 22.62 31.64 2.06
CA ASN A 198 21.57 32.50 1.50
C ASN A 198 20.28 32.43 2.33
N LEU A 199 19.85 31.23 2.73
CA LEU A 199 18.66 31.04 3.57
C LEU A 199 18.76 31.82 4.88
N LEU A 200 19.86 31.62 5.60
CA LEU A 200 20.06 32.17 6.93
C LEU A 200 20.23 33.71 6.84
N ILE A 201 20.88 34.22 5.79
CA ILE A 201 20.95 35.67 5.50
C ILE A 201 19.55 36.24 5.24
N GLU A 202 18.71 35.59 4.42
CA GLU A 202 17.32 36.03 4.19
C GLU A 202 16.47 36.05 5.48
N ARG A 203 16.83 35.25 6.49
CA ARG A 203 16.20 35.23 7.82
C ARG A 203 16.80 36.21 8.81
N GLY A 204 17.78 37.02 8.40
CA GLY A 204 18.42 38.02 9.24
C GLY A 204 19.47 37.45 10.20
N ILE A 205 20.01 36.25 9.92
CA ILE A 205 21.06 35.63 10.72
C ILE A 205 22.43 36.09 10.20
N ASN A 206 23.27 36.54 11.13
CA ASN A 206 24.59 37.12 10.87
C ASN A 206 25.66 36.04 10.58
N ILE A 207 25.63 35.47 9.38
CA ILE A 207 26.61 34.47 8.97
C ILE A 207 27.95 35.11 8.64
N VAL A 208 29.03 34.54 9.15
CA VAL A 208 30.40 34.93 8.85
C VAL A 208 31.10 33.84 8.05
N GLN A 209 31.52 34.20 6.84
CA GLN A 209 32.27 33.32 5.93
C GLN A 209 33.77 33.56 6.11
N LEU A 210 34.50 32.56 6.61
CA LEU A 210 35.93 32.67 6.91
C LEU A 210 36.76 31.73 6.06
N PRO A 211 38.03 32.09 5.76
CA PRO A 211 38.99 31.11 5.27
C PRO A 211 39.08 29.91 6.22
N ARG A 212 38.99 28.69 5.68
CA ARG A 212 38.96 27.43 6.45
C ARG A 212 40.03 27.33 7.53
N MET A 213 41.25 27.78 7.21
CA MET A 213 42.37 27.72 8.16
C MET A 213 42.16 28.63 9.37
N LEU A 214 41.52 29.79 9.18
CA LEU A 214 41.16 30.71 10.25
C LEU A 214 40.02 30.16 11.11
N LEU A 215 38.99 29.58 10.49
CA LEU A 215 37.90 28.92 11.22
C LEU A 215 38.44 27.81 12.12
N LYS A 216 39.35 26.96 11.60
CA LYS A 216 40.03 25.94 12.40
C LYS A 216 40.87 26.51 13.55
N SER A 217 41.47 27.69 13.38
CA SER A 217 42.18 28.38 14.46
C SER A 217 41.22 28.83 15.57
N LEU A 218 40.08 29.40 15.19
CA LEU A 218 39.06 29.86 16.13
C LEU A 218 38.47 28.68 16.92
N LEU A 219 38.18 27.56 16.27
CA LEU A 219 37.66 26.34 16.91
C LEU A 219 38.64 25.68 17.90
N LYS A 220 39.94 25.95 17.77
CA LYS A 220 40.99 25.41 18.65
C LYS A 220 41.26 26.27 19.88
N CYS A 221 40.69 27.48 19.97
CA CYS A 221 40.81 28.30 21.17
C CYS A 221 40.09 27.60 22.34
N GLU A 222 40.72 27.61 23.52
CA GLU A 222 40.34 26.75 24.67
C GLU A 222 38.99 27.14 25.30
N ASP A 223 38.49 28.35 25.04
CA ASP A 223 37.17 28.82 25.48
C ASP A 223 36.06 28.40 24.51
N LYS A 224 35.73 27.11 24.56
CA LYS A 224 34.69 26.47 23.71
C LYS A 224 33.25 26.90 24.02
N THR A 225 33.01 27.82 24.95
CA THR A 225 31.68 28.02 25.53
C THR A 225 30.74 28.91 24.72
N VAL A 226 31.16 29.55 23.61
CA VAL A 226 30.33 30.58 22.94
C VAL A 226 30.33 30.53 21.40
N LEU A 227 31.10 29.65 20.73
CA LEU A 227 31.16 29.70 19.27
C LEU A 227 29.85 29.20 18.64
N GLN A 228 29.04 30.13 18.11
CA GLN A 228 27.82 29.80 17.39
C GLN A 228 28.19 29.33 15.99
N GLN A 229 27.91 28.07 15.68
CA GLN A 229 28.07 27.52 14.33
C GLN A 229 26.72 27.29 13.67
N VAL A 230 26.73 27.32 12.34
CA VAL A 230 25.66 26.73 11.54
C VAL A 230 25.54 25.26 11.94
N THR A 231 24.35 24.88 12.40
CA THR A 231 24.00 23.51 12.74
C THR A 231 22.73 23.12 12.00
N PRO A 232 22.50 21.82 11.73
CA PRO A 232 21.24 21.37 11.13
C PRO A 232 20.01 21.90 11.89
N LYS A 233 20.07 21.97 13.22
CA LYS A 233 19.00 22.56 14.05
C LYS A 233 18.69 24.02 13.71
N LEU A 234 19.69 24.89 13.62
CA LEU A 234 19.51 26.29 13.26
C LEU A 234 18.86 26.44 11.87
N VAL A 235 19.28 25.60 10.92
CA VAL A 235 18.72 25.60 9.56
C VAL A 235 17.26 25.12 9.57
N ARG A 236 16.94 24.07 10.34
CA ARG A 236 15.55 23.59 10.54
C ARG A 236 14.64 24.67 11.12
N ASP A 237 15.10 25.39 12.14
CA ASP A 237 14.34 26.49 12.75
C ASP A 237 14.07 27.63 11.76
N SER A 238 15.02 27.88 10.85
CA SER A 238 14.93 28.92 9.83
C SER A 238 13.95 28.61 8.68
N ILE A 239 13.66 27.34 8.42
CA ILE A 239 12.69 26.90 7.39
C ILE A 239 11.30 26.57 7.96
N ARG A 240 11.15 26.51 9.29
CA ARG A 240 9.92 26.07 9.98
C ARG A 240 8.66 26.85 9.58
N TYR A 241 8.80 28.07 9.08
CA TYR A 241 7.67 28.96 8.72
C TYR A 241 7.68 29.45 7.26
N GLY A 242 8.38 28.77 6.34
CA GLY A 242 8.34 29.19 4.93
C GLY A 242 8.84 28.15 3.94
N LYS A 243 7.94 27.71 3.05
CA LYS A 243 8.23 26.80 1.93
C LYS A 243 8.83 27.48 0.69
N SER A 244 8.68 28.81 0.59
CA SER A 244 9.06 29.59 -0.59
C SER A 244 10.53 29.54 -0.96
N PHE A 245 11.40 29.30 0.03
CA PHE A 245 12.84 29.16 -0.20
C PHE A 245 13.15 27.80 -0.84
N VAL A 246 12.56 26.74 -0.27
CA VAL A 246 12.78 25.35 -0.69
C VAL A 246 12.16 25.10 -2.06
N GLU A 247 10.99 25.66 -2.36
CA GLU A 247 10.30 25.53 -3.66
C GLU A 247 11.08 26.15 -4.83
N LYS A 248 12.06 27.02 -4.58
CA LYS A 248 12.89 27.67 -5.62
C LYS A 248 14.20 26.94 -5.90
N MET A 249 14.58 25.96 -5.08
CA MET A 249 15.82 25.22 -5.26
C MET A 249 15.74 24.32 -6.50
N ASP A 250 16.88 24.08 -7.15
CA ASP A 250 16.97 22.99 -8.11
C ASP A 250 16.96 21.62 -7.39
N GLU A 251 16.65 20.57 -8.13
CA GLU A 251 16.45 19.23 -7.58
C GLU A 251 17.72 18.67 -6.90
N LYS A 252 18.91 19.04 -7.40
CA LYS A 252 20.18 18.54 -6.89
C LYS A 252 20.53 19.23 -5.58
N ASP A 253 20.47 20.55 -5.56
CA ASP A 253 20.72 21.36 -4.37
C ASP A 253 19.71 21.03 -3.27
N PHE A 254 18.43 20.78 -3.62
CA PHE A 254 17.40 20.37 -2.68
C PHE A 254 17.72 19.01 -2.02
N SER A 255 18.06 18.00 -2.82
CA SER A 255 18.39 16.66 -2.31
C SER A 255 19.54 16.71 -1.32
N ASP A 256 20.58 17.49 -1.63
CA ASP A 256 21.77 17.60 -0.79
C ASP A 256 21.54 18.44 0.47
N PHE A 257 20.72 19.49 0.35
CA PHE A 257 20.25 20.29 1.49
C PHE A 257 19.40 19.46 2.45
N PHE A 258 18.48 18.63 1.95
CA PHE A 258 17.63 17.81 2.80
C PHE A 258 18.42 16.70 3.51
N GLU A 259 19.43 16.12 2.84
CA GLU A 259 20.35 15.16 3.44
C GLU A 259 21.13 15.78 4.62
N TYR A 260 21.61 17.03 4.49
CA TYR A 260 22.26 17.75 5.59
C TYR A 260 21.34 17.95 6.80
N LEU A 261 20.06 18.29 6.57
CA LEU A 261 19.10 18.48 7.66
C LEU A 261 18.79 17.20 8.44
N LEU A 262 19.09 16.03 7.90
CA LEU A 262 18.86 14.72 8.52
C LEU A 262 20.13 14.09 9.08
N GLU A 263 21.31 14.71 8.93
CA GLU A 263 22.61 14.16 9.36
C GLU A 263 22.64 13.79 10.85
N ASP A 264 22.05 14.64 11.69
CA ASP A 264 22.03 14.48 13.16
C ASP A 264 20.87 13.60 13.68
N LYS A 265 20.00 13.12 12.78
CA LYS A 265 18.82 12.29 13.09
C LYS A 265 17.84 12.88 14.10
N ALA A 266 17.89 14.19 14.36
CA ALA A 266 16.98 14.86 15.29
C ALA A 266 15.62 15.15 14.64
N PHE A 267 14.88 14.09 14.31
CA PHE A 267 13.61 14.16 13.56
C PHE A 267 12.55 15.07 14.22
N ALA A 268 12.51 15.13 15.55
CA ALA A 268 11.55 15.98 16.27
C ALA A 268 11.70 17.48 15.93
N ASP A 269 12.91 17.94 15.59
CA ASP A 269 13.17 19.34 15.24
C ASP A 269 12.59 19.71 13.86
N LEU A 270 12.32 18.72 12.99
CA LEU A 270 11.72 18.93 11.67
C LEU A 270 10.21 19.22 11.73
N ARG A 271 9.59 19.15 12.90
CA ARG A 271 8.15 19.43 13.07
C ARG A 271 7.84 20.89 12.70
N GLY A 272 6.93 21.09 11.76
CA GLY A 272 6.55 22.38 11.21
C GLY A 272 7.22 22.69 9.87
N CYS A 273 8.27 21.96 9.48
CA CYS A 273 8.98 22.22 8.23
C CYS A 273 8.21 21.66 7.02
N ALA A 274 7.88 22.54 6.07
CA ALA A 274 7.27 22.19 4.78
C ALA A 274 8.34 21.83 3.75
N ILE A 275 8.95 20.65 3.90
CA ILE A 275 10.13 20.22 3.13
C ILE A 275 9.95 18.86 2.44
N LEU A 276 8.87 18.11 2.71
CA LEU A 276 8.72 16.75 2.17
C LEU A 276 8.17 16.81 0.74
N PRO A 277 8.91 16.42 -0.31
CA PRO A 277 8.40 16.48 -1.67
C PRO A 277 7.33 15.41 -1.92
N LEU A 278 6.21 15.79 -2.50
CA LEU A 278 5.08 14.91 -2.76
C LEU A 278 4.91 14.67 -4.26
N MET A 279 4.30 13.53 -4.62
CA MET A 279 4.07 13.15 -6.02
C MET A 279 3.19 14.13 -6.80
N ASN A 280 2.33 14.90 -6.12
CA ASN A 280 1.55 15.99 -6.70
C ASN A 280 2.35 17.30 -6.94
N LYS A 281 3.68 17.27 -6.76
CA LYS A 281 4.60 18.41 -6.89
C LYS A 281 4.40 19.53 -5.86
N THR A 282 3.77 19.21 -4.73
CA THR A 282 3.67 20.12 -3.58
C THR A 282 4.62 19.69 -2.46
N MET A 283 4.91 20.61 -1.52
CA MET A 283 5.71 20.32 -0.33
C MET A 283 4.82 20.02 0.89
N GLY A 284 4.92 18.79 1.37
CA GLY A 284 4.29 18.30 2.60
C GLY A 284 4.96 18.88 3.85
N THR A 285 4.14 19.16 4.87
CA THR A 285 4.61 19.67 6.17
C THR A 285 4.79 18.53 7.15
N LEU A 286 6.02 18.34 7.62
CA LEU A 286 6.36 17.36 8.63
C LEU A 286 5.76 17.77 9.99
N ARG A 287 4.99 16.88 10.62
CA ARG A 287 4.30 17.12 11.90
C ARG A 287 4.40 15.88 12.78
N GLY A 288 4.18 16.01 14.08
CA GLY A 288 3.98 14.84 14.94
C GLY A 288 2.56 14.28 14.81
N GLY A 289 2.37 13.01 15.12
CA GLY A 289 1.06 12.36 15.17
C GLY A 289 0.92 11.23 14.16
N ARG A 290 -0.33 10.96 13.73
CA ARG A 290 -0.64 9.89 12.78
C ARG A 290 0.07 10.15 11.44
N ALA A 291 0.59 9.08 10.84
CA ALA A 291 1.17 9.13 9.50
C ALA A 291 0.15 9.69 8.50
N GLN A 292 0.59 10.67 7.71
CA GLN A 292 -0.18 11.26 6.61
C GLN A 292 0.55 11.09 5.28
N PHE A 293 1.88 10.97 5.34
CA PHE A 293 2.75 10.80 4.20
C PHE A 293 3.39 9.41 4.19
N TYR A 294 3.52 8.84 3.01
CA TYR A 294 3.94 7.45 2.84
C TYR A 294 5.04 7.34 1.79
N ILE A 295 6.09 6.60 2.13
CA ILE A 295 7.14 6.19 1.21
C ILE A 295 6.73 4.84 0.64
N ALA A 296 6.36 4.84 -0.64
CA ALA A 296 5.79 3.69 -1.34
C ALA A 296 6.69 3.24 -2.50
N LYS A 297 6.59 1.95 -2.84
CA LYS A 297 7.22 1.36 -4.04
C LYS A 297 6.37 1.68 -5.29
N SER A 298 6.97 1.54 -6.47
CA SER A 298 6.28 1.76 -7.75
C SER A 298 4.98 0.96 -7.91
N GLU A 299 4.95 -0.28 -7.41
CA GLU A 299 3.77 -1.15 -7.43
C GLU A 299 2.65 -0.62 -6.53
N GLU A 300 2.99 -0.17 -5.32
CA GLU A 300 2.05 0.39 -4.35
C GLU A 300 1.49 1.74 -4.81
N ILE A 301 2.31 2.57 -5.45
CA ILE A 301 1.88 3.85 -6.05
C ILE A 301 0.80 3.61 -7.11
N ALA A 302 0.93 2.55 -7.91
CA ALA A 302 -0.05 2.20 -8.93
C ALA A 302 -1.40 1.75 -8.33
N LEU A 303 -1.41 1.25 -7.09
CA LEU A 303 -2.62 0.84 -6.37
C LEU A 303 -3.39 2.01 -5.75
N LEU A 304 -2.77 3.19 -5.63
CA LEU A 304 -3.34 4.35 -4.94
C LEU A 304 -3.57 5.54 -5.88
N PRO A 305 -4.44 5.43 -6.91
CA PRO A 305 -4.79 6.57 -7.74
C PRO A 305 -5.38 7.71 -6.88
N ASN A 306 -5.04 8.95 -7.22
CA ASN A 306 -5.46 10.18 -6.52
C ASN A 306 -4.86 10.42 -5.12
N HIS A 307 -3.91 9.58 -4.65
CA HIS A 307 -3.20 9.79 -3.38
C HIS A 307 -1.83 10.46 -3.57
N SER A 308 -1.63 11.16 -4.68
CA SER A 308 -0.36 11.85 -4.96
C SER A 308 -0.02 12.95 -3.94
N SER A 309 -1.00 13.44 -3.17
CA SER A 309 -0.78 14.34 -2.02
C SER A 309 -0.25 13.65 -0.76
N ASN A 310 -0.36 12.33 -0.67
CA ASN A 310 0.04 11.53 0.50
C ASN A 310 1.30 10.71 0.22
N LEU A 311 1.70 10.58 -1.05
CA LEU A 311 2.87 9.80 -1.47
C LEU A 311 4.09 10.70 -1.65
N VAL A 312 5.21 10.30 -1.05
CA VAL A 312 6.49 11.01 -1.16
C VAL A 312 7.10 10.79 -2.55
N ASP A 313 7.56 11.86 -3.20
CA ASP A 313 8.28 11.77 -4.48
C ASP A 313 9.72 11.33 -4.20
N THR A 314 9.94 10.01 -4.25
CA THR A 314 11.23 9.41 -3.94
C THR A 314 12.33 9.77 -4.94
N LYS A 315 12.01 10.37 -6.10
CA LYS A 315 12.99 10.79 -7.11
C LYS A 315 13.66 12.11 -6.75
N GLN A 316 13.04 12.92 -5.89
CA GLN A 316 13.55 14.23 -5.47
C GLN A 316 14.39 14.16 -4.18
N ILE A 317 14.56 12.98 -3.59
CA ILE A 317 15.31 12.78 -2.34
C ILE A 317 16.44 11.78 -2.55
N SER A 318 17.54 11.96 -1.83
CA SER A 318 18.65 11.01 -1.82
C SER A 318 18.27 9.68 -1.17
N ASP A 319 18.99 8.60 -1.50
CA ASP A 319 18.78 7.29 -0.87
C ASP A 319 19.04 7.35 0.64
N ALA A 320 20.02 8.14 1.09
CA ALA A 320 20.28 8.36 2.52
C ALA A 320 19.09 8.99 3.23
N THR A 321 18.47 10.01 2.62
CA THR A 321 17.25 10.65 3.13
C THR A 321 16.08 9.68 3.18
N ARG A 322 15.90 8.87 2.13
CA ARG A 322 14.85 7.86 2.07
C ARG A 322 14.99 6.83 3.17
N GLU A 323 16.19 6.28 3.38
CA GLU A 323 16.42 5.29 4.44
C GLU A 323 16.27 5.90 5.85
N ALA A 324 16.68 7.15 6.05
CA ALA A 324 16.46 7.86 7.32
C ALA A 324 14.97 8.01 7.66
N LEU A 325 14.13 8.37 6.68
CA LEU A 325 12.68 8.56 6.87
C LEU A 325 11.90 7.24 7.01
N LYS A 326 12.47 6.10 6.60
CA LYS A 326 11.88 4.77 6.82
C LYS A 326 12.10 4.23 8.23
N THR A 327 12.97 4.85 9.03
CA THR A 327 13.27 4.37 10.38
C THR A 327 12.07 4.45 11.30
N VAL A 328 12.00 3.54 12.28
CA VAL A 328 10.94 3.52 13.31
C VAL A 328 10.94 4.82 14.13
N GLU A 329 12.12 5.40 14.35
CA GLU A 329 12.27 6.70 15.04
C GLU A 329 11.61 7.83 14.25
N ALA A 330 11.83 7.91 12.93
CA ALA A 330 11.16 8.88 12.07
C ALA A 330 9.65 8.67 12.07
N ALA A 331 9.17 7.43 11.91
CA ALA A 331 7.74 7.10 11.89
C ALA A 331 7.01 7.44 13.21
N ASN A 332 7.69 7.33 14.36
CA ASN A 332 7.12 7.69 15.66
C ASN A 332 7.15 9.19 15.95
N THR A 333 8.07 9.92 15.34
CA THR A 333 8.29 11.35 15.62
C THR A 333 7.60 12.27 14.61
N LEU A 334 7.48 11.81 13.36
CA LEU A 334 6.96 12.51 12.20
C LEU A 334 5.75 11.79 11.60
N ASN A 335 4.94 12.51 10.83
CA ASN A 335 3.78 12.01 10.09
C ASN A 335 4.17 11.35 8.76
N VAL A 336 5.37 10.77 8.66
CA VAL A 336 5.89 10.07 7.49
C VAL A 336 6.38 8.69 7.90
N LYS A 337 5.99 7.64 7.14
CA LYS A 337 6.51 6.28 7.34
C LYS A 337 6.61 5.52 6.02
N GLN A 338 7.24 4.36 6.07
CA GLN A 338 7.16 3.39 4.98
C GLN A 338 5.73 2.85 4.89
N LEU A 339 5.19 2.80 3.68
CA LEU A 339 3.86 2.24 3.42
C LEU A 339 3.89 0.73 3.71
N ASP A 340 2.99 0.28 4.58
CA ASP A 340 2.77 -1.13 4.85
C ASP A 340 1.43 -1.63 4.26
N CYS A 341 1.18 -2.93 4.32
CA CYS A 341 -0.02 -3.51 3.71
C CYS A 341 -1.31 -3.06 4.42
N ASP A 342 -1.27 -2.83 5.73
CA ASP A 342 -2.43 -2.36 6.49
C ASP A 342 -2.78 -0.92 6.09
N ASP A 343 -1.77 -0.06 5.86
CA ASP A 343 -1.97 1.28 5.31
C ASP A 343 -2.59 1.25 3.90
N VAL A 344 -2.13 0.34 3.03
CA VAL A 344 -2.71 0.19 1.68
C VAL A 344 -4.20 -0.13 1.79
N ILE A 345 -4.57 -1.05 2.68
CA ILE A 345 -5.98 -1.39 2.89
C ILE A 345 -6.76 -0.19 3.41
N GLU A 346 -6.20 0.56 4.36
CA GLU A 346 -6.88 1.72 4.93
C GLU A 346 -7.07 2.85 3.90
N LEU A 347 -6.06 3.11 3.08
CA LEU A 347 -6.13 4.11 2.01
C LEU A 347 -7.08 3.66 0.90
N VAL A 348 -6.99 2.41 0.44
CA VAL A 348 -7.89 1.86 -0.60
C VAL A 348 -9.32 1.77 -0.10
N SER A 349 -9.55 1.38 1.16
CA SER A 349 -10.90 1.36 1.74
C SER A 349 -11.50 2.76 1.83
N GLY A 350 -10.69 3.79 2.13
CA GLY A 350 -11.13 5.19 2.10
C GLY A 350 -11.41 5.74 0.69
N MET A 351 -10.85 5.14 -0.36
CA MET A 351 -11.11 5.51 -1.76
C MET A 351 -12.46 5.01 -2.28
N LEU A 352 -12.93 3.89 -1.74
CA LEU A 352 -14.09 3.17 -2.23
C LEU A 352 -15.33 3.57 -1.43
N ARG A 353 -16.48 3.56 -2.10
CA ARG A 353 -17.76 3.82 -1.42
C ARG A 353 -18.19 2.56 -0.69
N HIS A 354 -18.60 2.71 0.57
CA HIS A 354 -19.27 1.64 1.30
C HIS A 354 -20.59 1.28 0.65
N GLY A 355 -20.91 -0.02 0.64
CA GLY A 355 -22.13 -0.54 0.08
C GLY A 355 -21.98 -2.00 -0.34
N ASP A 356 -23.08 -2.58 -0.82
CA ASP A 356 -23.06 -3.96 -1.32
C ASP A 356 -22.71 -4.06 -2.80
N TYR A 357 -22.97 -2.97 -3.55
CA TYR A 357 -22.84 -2.92 -5.00
C TYR A 357 -22.23 -1.60 -5.45
N LEU A 358 -21.38 -1.65 -6.48
CA LEU A 358 -20.84 -0.47 -7.15
C LEU A 358 -20.74 -0.73 -8.65
N ASP A 359 -21.42 0.08 -9.45
CA ASP A 359 -21.20 0.09 -10.90
C ASP A 359 -19.82 0.70 -11.18
N TYR A 360 -19.03 0.05 -12.04
CA TYR A 360 -17.70 0.51 -12.41
C TYR A 360 -17.38 0.27 -13.88
N ASP A 361 -16.51 1.11 -14.42
CA ASP A 361 -15.99 0.94 -15.78
C ASP A 361 -14.80 -0.02 -15.76
N ARG A 362 -14.99 -1.22 -16.33
CA ARG A 362 -13.95 -2.26 -16.43
C ARG A 362 -12.69 -1.81 -17.15
N ASN A 363 -12.79 -0.80 -18.02
CA ASN A 363 -11.69 -0.21 -18.78
C ASN A 363 -11.41 1.23 -18.37
N GLY A 364 -11.98 1.68 -17.25
CA GLY A 364 -11.81 3.04 -16.74
C GLY A 364 -10.37 3.32 -16.32
N THR A 365 -10.09 4.57 -15.96
CA THR A 365 -8.71 5.00 -15.64
C THR A 365 -8.29 4.77 -14.19
N ASN A 366 -9.25 4.59 -13.26
CA ASN A 366 -8.98 4.47 -11.83
C ASN A 366 -9.18 3.04 -11.32
N ILE A 367 -10.43 2.64 -11.10
CA ILE A 367 -10.80 1.29 -10.67
C ILE A 367 -11.24 0.52 -11.91
N ASN A 368 -10.41 -0.43 -12.34
CA ASN A 368 -10.62 -1.24 -13.53
C ASN A 368 -10.14 -2.69 -13.26
N ASP A 369 -10.36 -3.60 -14.21
CA ASP A 369 -10.02 -5.02 -14.01
C ASP A 369 -8.52 -5.25 -13.78
N LYS A 370 -7.68 -4.44 -14.44
CA LYS A 370 -6.21 -4.52 -14.30
C LYS A 370 -5.80 -4.10 -12.88
N TRP A 371 -6.33 -2.99 -12.38
CA TRP A 371 -6.09 -2.48 -11.04
C TRP A 371 -6.56 -3.48 -9.97
N LEU A 372 -7.76 -4.07 -10.13
CA LEU A 372 -8.27 -5.10 -9.22
C LEU A 372 -7.34 -6.31 -9.17
N CYS A 373 -6.90 -6.81 -10.33
CA CYS A 373 -5.98 -7.95 -10.39
C CYS A 373 -4.64 -7.67 -9.68
N GLU A 374 -4.05 -6.47 -9.89
CA GLU A 374 -2.82 -6.08 -9.21
C GLU A 374 -3.01 -5.87 -7.70
N LEU A 375 -4.16 -5.33 -7.27
CA LEU A 375 -4.49 -5.19 -5.85
C LEU A 375 -4.54 -6.55 -5.16
N TRP A 376 -5.31 -7.50 -5.71
CA TRP A 376 -5.44 -8.82 -5.11
C TRP A 376 -4.12 -9.59 -5.12
N LYS A 377 -3.31 -9.42 -6.18
CA LYS A 377 -1.95 -9.99 -6.23
C LYS A 377 -1.03 -9.41 -5.16
N TYR A 378 -1.12 -8.10 -4.89
CA TYR A 378 -0.34 -7.45 -3.83
C TYR A 378 -0.78 -7.96 -2.44
N LEU A 379 -2.08 -8.00 -2.17
CA LEU A 379 -2.62 -8.44 -0.88
C LEU A 379 -2.35 -9.93 -0.62
N ASP A 380 -2.46 -10.79 -1.63
CA ASP A 380 -2.22 -12.24 -1.50
C ASP A 380 -0.74 -12.56 -1.25
N ALA A 381 0.18 -11.73 -1.78
CA ALA A 381 1.62 -11.87 -1.50
C ALA A 381 1.99 -11.49 -0.05
N ALA A 382 1.21 -10.60 0.57
CA ALA A 382 1.37 -10.21 1.96
C ALA A 382 0.67 -11.23 2.88
N LYS A 383 1.43 -12.15 3.46
CA LYS A 383 0.90 -13.18 4.37
C LYS A 383 0.29 -12.53 5.62
N ASN A 384 -0.87 -13.02 6.08
CA ASN A 384 -1.59 -12.59 7.30
C ASN A 384 -2.14 -11.15 7.29
N VAL A 385 -2.74 -10.72 6.18
CA VAL A 385 -3.34 -9.39 6.05
C VAL A 385 -4.75 -9.30 6.65
N ASN A 386 -5.05 -8.20 7.35
CA ASN A 386 -6.38 -7.94 7.88
C ASN A 386 -7.30 -7.27 6.83
N ILE A 387 -8.21 -8.07 6.25
CA ILE A 387 -9.16 -7.62 5.22
C ILE A 387 -10.46 -7.05 5.81
N ALA A 388 -10.61 -7.03 7.15
CA ALA A 388 -11.82 -6.51 7.80
C ALA A 388 -12.30 -5.13 7.27
N PRO A 389 -11.41 -4.17 6.92
CA PRO A 389 -11.85 -2.89 6.34
C PRO A 389 -12.60 -3.02 5.00
N PHE A 390 -12.44 -4.12 4.26
CA PHE A 390 -13.16 -4.40 3.02
C PHE A 390 -14.48 -5.17 3.20
N GLU A 391 -14.88 -5.58 4.43
CA GLU A 391 -16.07 -6.43 4.68
C GLU A 391 -17.43 -5.79 4.31
N ASN A 392 -17.47 -4.55 3.81
CA ASN A 392 -18.67 -3.91 3.24
C ASN A 392 -18.30 -2.94 2.10
N ILE A 393 -17.25 -3.26 1.36
CA ILE A 393 -16.75 -2.43 0.26
C ILE A 393 -16.81 -3.25 -1.03
N PRO A 394 -17.52 -2.78 -2.07
CA PRO A 394 -17.58 -3.47 -3.35
C PRO A 394 -16.21 -3.49 -4.02
N ILE A 395 -15.59 -4.67 -4.08
CA ILE A 395 -14.21 -4.84 -4.57
C ILE A 395 -14.00 -6.15 -5.34
N LEU A 396 -15.04 -6.98 -5.46
CA LEU A 396 -15.01 -8.20 -6.28
C LEU A 396 -15.82 -7.99 -7.56
N PRO A 397 -15.23 -8.21 -8.75
CA PRO A 397 -15.95 -8.03 -10.00
C PRO A 397 -16.88 -9.20 -10.31
N THR A 398 -18.10 -8.86 -10.72
CA THR A 398 -19.11 -9.83 -11.16
C THR A 398 -19.08 -10.04 -12.66
N ILE A 399 -19.50 -11.24 -13.06
CA ILE A 399 -19.63 -11.62 -14.48
C ILE A 399 -20.99 -11.19 -15.02
N SER A 400 -22.02 -11.40 -14.20
CA SER A 400 -23.41 -11.07 -14.51
C SER A 400 -24.11 -10.53 -13.25
N PRO A 401 -24.58 -9.27 -13.24
CA PRO A 401 -24.42 -8.27 -14.30
C PRO A 401 -22.95 -7.87 -14.49
N ARG A 402 -22.58 -7.56 -15.73
CA ARG A 402 -21.20 -7.21 -16.09
C ARG A 402 -20.94 -5.75 -15.76
N GLY A 403 -19.78 -5.44 -15.17
CA GLY A 403 -19.41 -4.06 -14.80
C GLY A 403 -19.93 -3.63 -13.43
N MET A 404 -20.20 -4.60 -12.55
CA MET A 404 -20.59 -4.37 -11.16
C MET A 404 -19.55 -5.00 -10.23
N LEU A 405 -19.25 -4.31 -9.13
CA LEU A 405 -18.50 -4.85 -8.01
C LEU A 405 -19.45 -5.25 -6.89
N VAL A 406 -19.10 -6.30 -6.16
CA VAL A 406 -19.81 -6.74 -4.95
C VAL A 406 -18.91 -6.73 -3.73
N SER A 407 -19.52 -6.50 -2.57
CA SER A 407 -18.83 -6.48 -1.29
C SER A 407 -18.37 -7.86 -0.83
N LEU A 408 -17.29 -7.88 -0.04
CA LEU A 408 -16.83 -9.08 0.66
C LEU A 408 -17.76 -9.36 1.83
N ASN A 409 -18.48 -10.49 1.83
CA ASN A 409 -19.38 -10.82 2.93
C ASN A 409 -19.25 -12.29 3.32
N ARG A 410 -18.66 -12.55 4.50
CA ARG A 410 -18.50 -13.92 5.03
C ARG A 410 -19.83 -14.63 5.31
N ARG A 411 -20.91 -13.88 5.55
CA ARG A 411 -22.25 -14.45 5.80
C ARG A 411 -23.00 -14.76 4.51
N LEU A 412 -22.65 -14.09 3.42
CA LEU A 412 -23.22 -14.28 2.08
C LEU A 412 -22.09 -14.51 1.07
N PRO A 413 -21.32 -15.61 1.21
CA PRO A 413 -20.20 -15.87 0.32
C PRO A 413 -20.70 -16.04 -1.12
N ARG A 414 -19.89 -15.55 -2.07
CA ARG A 414 -20.19 -15.62 -3.50
C ARG A 414 -19.65 -16.91 -4.12
N LEU A 415 -19.95 -17.18 -5.38
CA LEU A 415 -19.46 -18.36 -6.08
C LEU A 415 -18.57 -17.94 -7.25
N TYR A 416 -17.41 -18.59 -7.41
CA TYR A 416 -16.65 -18.49 -8.65
C TYR A 416 -17.44 -19.13 -9.78
N GLU A 417 -17.45 -18.54 -10.97
CA GLU A 417 -18.02 -19.20 -12.13
C GLU A 417 -17.25 -20.47 -12.53
N ASP A 418 -17.91 -21.31 -13.31
CA ASP A 418 -17.21 -22.29 -14.14
C ASP A 418 -17.62 -22.13 -15.61
N SER A 419 -16.70 -21.68 -16.46
CA SER A 419 -16.95 -21.43 -17.88
C SER A 419 -17.41 -22.66 -18.64
N GLN A 420 -17.08 -23.87 -18.16
CA GLN A 420 -17.56 -25.13 -18.72
C GLN A 420 -19.01 -25.46 -18.37
N LYS A 421 -19.61 -24.74 -17.42
CA LYS A 421 -20.96 -24.96 -16.89
C LYS A 421 -21.81 -23.69 -17.02
N SER A 422 -21.75 -23.06 -18.20
CA SER A 422 -22.48 -21.83 -18.53
C SER A 422 -23.97 -21.90 -18.20
N ASP A 423 -24.61 -23.05 -18.42
CA ASP A 423 -26.04 -23.24 -18.15
C ASP A 423 -26.34 -23.10 -16.66
N ILE A 424 -25.51 -23.69 -15.79
CA ILE A 424 -25.66 -23.56 -14.33
C ILE A 424 -25.37 -22.13 -13.87
N ASN A 425 -24.36 -21.47 -14.46
CA ASN A 425 -24.07 -20.07 -14.16
C ASN A 425 -25.27 -19.17 -14.50
N SER A 426 -25.94 -19.42 -15.63
CA SER A 426 -27.12 -18.66 -16.05
C SER A 426 -28.31 -18.86 -15.11
N ILE A 427 -28.54 -20.11 -14.65
CA ILE A 427 -29.57 -20.47 -13.68
C ILE A 427 -29.33 -19.74 -12.35
N LEU A 428 -28.10 -19.78 -11.84
CA LEU A 428 -27.73 -19.11 -10.59
C LEU A 428 -27.89 -17.59 -10.67
N THR A 429 -27.53 -17.00 -11.82
CA THR A 429 -27.71 -15.57 -12.07
C THR A 429 -29.19 -15.18 -12.02
N LYS A 430 -30.08 -15.96 -12.67
CA LYS A 430 -31.55 -15.74 -12.62
C LYS A 430 -32.09 -15.85 -11.19
N MET A 431 -31.59 -16.81 -10.42
CA MET A 431 -31.95 -16.94 -9.00
C MET A 431 -31.49 -15.74 -8.15
N GLY A 432 -30.61 -14.88 -8.66
CA GLY A 432 -30.08 -13.70 -7.97
C GLY A 432 -28.77 -13.97 -7.23
N THR A 433 -28.01 -14.99 -7.62
CA THR A 433 -26.66 -15.27 -7.10
C THR A 433 -25.64 -14.50 -7.93
N GLU A 434 -24.81 -13.69 -7.28
CA GLU A 434 -23.72 -12.99 -7.97
C GLU A 434 -22.51 -13.92 -8.16
N LEU A 435 -22.07 -14.08 -9.41
CA LEU A 435 -20.94 -14.92 -9.79
C LEU A 435 -19.67 -14.11 -10.01
N ILE A 436 -18.55 -14.60 -9.49
CA ILE A 436 -17.22 -13.98 -9.56
C ILE A 436 -16.37 -14.65 -10.64
N GLU A 437 -15.58 -13.86 -11.34
CA GLU A 437 -14.70 -14.35 -12.40
C GLU A 437 -13.68 -15.38 -11.89
N LYS A 438 -13.54 -16.51 -12.59
CA LYS A 438 -12.66 -17.63 -12.18
C LYS A 438 -11.19 -17.23 -12.08
N SER A 439 -10.78 -16.17 -12.77
CA SER A 439 -9.42 -15.60 -12.72
C SER A 439 -8.98 -15.17 -11.31
N TYR A 440 -9.92 -14.87 -10.41
CA TYR A 440 -9.66 -14.50 -9.02
C TYR A 440 -9.52 -15.71 -8.08
N SER A 441 -9.87 -16.92 -8.51
CA SER A 441 -9.78 -18.15 -7.69
C SER A 441 -8.37 -18.56 -7.31
N LYS A 442 -7.35 -17.96 -7.94
CA LYS A 442 -5.93 -18.16 -7.63
C LYS A 442 -5.47 -17.46 -6.36
N PHE A 443 -6.23 -16.48 -5.86
CA PHE A 443 -5.89 -15.73 -4.66
C PHE A 443 -6.45 -16.46 -3.44
N GLU A 444 -5.56 -16.99 -2.59
CA GLU A 444 -5.94 -17.73 -1.39
C GLU A 444 -6.67 -16.85 -0.39
N ILE A 445 -6.33 -15.56 -0.39
CA ILE A 445 -6.92 -14.54 0.48
C ILE A 445 -8.45 -14.39 0.33
N LEU A 446 -9.00 -14.81 -0.82
CA LEU A 446 -10.44 -14.75 -1.12
C LEU A 446 -11.22 -16.03 -0.75
N SER A 447 -10.54 -17.08 -0.28
CA SER A 447 -11.15 -18.40 -0.04
C SER A 447 -12.27 -18.38 1.01
N ASP A 448 -12.21 -17.46 1.98
CA ASP A 448 -13.25 -17.26 3.00
C ASP A 448 -14.48 -16.50 2.50
N PHE A 449 -14.36 -15.78 1.38
CA PHE A 449 -15.40 -14.88 0.86
C PHE A 449 -16.05 -15.40 -0.43
N VAL A 450 -15.33 -16.21 -1.21
CA VAL A 450 -15.80 -16.76 -2.48
C VAL A 450 -15.60 -18.26 -2.51
N LEU A 451 -16.71 -18.99 -2.59
CA LEU A 451 -16.77 -20.43 -2.68
C LEU A 451 -16.29 -20.91 -4.06
N LYS A 452 -15.52 -22.02 -4.05
CA LYS A 452 -15.17 -22.75 -5.27
C LYS A 452 -16.42 -23.32 -5.93
N PHE A 453 -16.43 -23.37 -7.27
CA PHE A 453 -17.53 -24.00 -7.99
C PHE A 453 -17.59 -25.52 -7.72
N SER A 454 -18.60 -25.97 -6.96
CA SER A 454 -18.83 -27.37 -6.63
C SER A 454 -20.33 -27.61 -6.40
N ALA A 455 -20.80 -28.85 -6.51
CA ALA A 455 -22.22 -29.15 -6.29
C ALA A 455 -22.73 -28.76 -4.89
N PRO A 456 -21.98 -29.00 -3.78
CA PRO A 456 -22.36 -28.50 -2.46
C PRO A 456 -22.44 -26.97 -2.39
N ASN A 457 -21.48 -26.25 -2.99
CA ASN A 457 -21.43 -24.79 -2.93
C ASN A 457 -22.51 -24.12 -3.81
N VAL A 458 -22.85 -24.73 -4.95
CA VAL A 458 -24.00 -24.33 -5.77
C VAL A 458 -25.28 -24.42 -4.96
N LEU A 459 -25.50 -25.55 -4.25
CA LEU A 459 -26.65 -25.74 -3.39
C LEU A 459 -26.68 -24.75 -2.22
N GLN A 460 -25.51 -24.48 -1.62
CA GLN A 460 -25.36 -23.46 -0.58
C GLN A 460 -25.75 -22.07 -1.09
N CYS A 461 -25.32 -21.70 -2.31
CA CYS A 461 -25.72 -20.42 -2.92
C CYS A 461 -27.23 -20.33 -3.15
N ILE A 462 -27.88 -21.41 -3.58
CA ILE A 462 -29.35 -21.46 -3.71
C ILE A 462 -30.02 -21.26 -2.34
N GLN A 463 -29.53 -21.93 -1.29
CA GLN A 463 -30.04 -21.75 0.07
C GLN A 463 -29.87 -20.30 0.56
N LEU A 464 -28.74 -19.67 0.28
CA LEU A 464 -28.45 -18.28 0.66
C LEU A 464 -29.31 -17.29 -0.15
N ALA A 465 -29.50 -17.52 -1.46
CA ALA A 465 -30.37 -16.71 -2.30
C ALA A 465 -31.82 -16.74 -1.78
N ARG A 466 -32.30 -17.92 -1.38
CA ARG A 466 -33.61 -18.09 -0.71
C ARG A 466 -33.70 -17.29 0.58
N LYS A 467 -32.68 -17.40 1.46
CA LYS A 467 -32.63 -16.66 2.74
C LYS A 467 -32.61 -15.14 2.51
N LYS A 468 -31.89 -14.67 1.48
CA LYS A 468 -31.79 -13.25 1.11
C LYS A 468 -33.10 -12.68 0.57
N LYS A 469 -33.79 -13.41 -0.31
CA LYS A 469 -35.10 -13.01 -0.87
C LYS A 469 -36.27 -13.26 0.09
N ASN A 470 -36.05 -13.99 1.18
CA ASN A 470 -37.08 -14.43 2.15
C ASN A 470 -38.30 -15.08 1.47
N CYS A 471 -38.04 -16.01 0.53
CA CYS A 471 -39.08 -16.67 -0.26
C CYS A 471 -39.04 -18.20 -0.07
N SER A 472 -40.07 -18.91 -0.56
CA SER A 472 -40.02 -20.37 -0.62
C SER A 472 -39.03 -20.84 -1.69
N VAL A 473 -38.66 -22.13 -1.66
CA VAL A 473 -37.83 -22.74 -2.71
C VAL A 473 -38.58 -22.75 -4.06
N GLU A 474 -39.89 -22.92 -4.03
CA GLU A 474 -40.71 -22.97 -5.24
C GLU A 474 -40.79 -21.59 -5.92
N ASP A 475 -40.95 -20.53 -5.12
CA ASP A 475 -40.94 -19.14 -5.61
C ASP A 475 -39.58 -18.76 -6.20
N LEU A 476 -38.47 -19.24 -5.61
CA LEU A 476 -37.14 -18.96 -6.14
C LEU A 476 -36.92 -19.59 -7.53
N LEU A 477 -37.52 -20.77 -7.76
CA LEU A 477 -37.41 -21.50 -9.02
C LEU A 477 -38.51 -21.13 -10.04
N SER A 478 -39.50 -20.29 -9.69
CA SER A 478 -40.63 -19.96 -10.58
C SER A 478 -40.18 -19.31 -11.89
N GLU A 479 -39.04 -18.61 -11.88
CA GLU A 479 -38.44 -17.98 -13.06
C GLU A 479 -37.74 -18.98 -14.00
N LEU A 480 -37.52 -20.23 -13.57
CA LEU A 480 -36.86 -21.26 -14.37
C LEU A 480 -37.82 -22.04 -15.26
N ASN A 481 -37.42 -22.23 -16.52
CA ASN A 481 -38.14 -23.09 -17.45
C ASN A 481 -37.86 -24.60 -17.22
N SER A 482 -38.58 -25.45 -17.94
CA SER A 482 -38.49 -26.91 -17.81
C SER A 482 -37.08 -27.46 -18.11
N ASP A 483 -36.39 -26.89 -19.10
CA ASP A 483 -35.05 -27.34 -19.50
C ASP A 483 -34.00 -26.96 -18.45
N GLU A 484 -34.09 -25.75 -17.90
CA GLU A 484 -33.23 -25.26 -16.82
C GLU A 484 -33.37 -26.10 -15.55
N ARG A 485 -34.60 -26.48 -15.18
CA ARG A 485 -34.86 -27.39 -14.05
C ARG A 485 -34.24 -28.77 -14.29
N ASN A 486 -34.34 -29.28 -15.51
CA ASN A 486 -33.72 -30.54 -15.91
C ASN A 486 -32.19 -30.48 -15.91
N THR A 487 -31.61 -29.36 -16.35
CA THR A 487 -30.16 -29.12 -16.30
C THR A 487 -29.66 -29.10 -14.86
N LEU A 488 -30.37 -28.40 -13.96
CA LEU A 488 -30.04 -28.36 -12.54
C LEU A 488 -30.13 -29.75 -11.88
N ARG A 489 -31.19 -30.52 -12.18
CA ARG A 489 -31.33 -31.92 -11.76
C ARG A 489 -30.16 -32.78 -12.23
N THR A 490 -29.87 -32.75 -13.52
CA THR A 490 -28.82 -33.56 -14.14
C THR A 490 -27.45 -33.20 -13.57
N PHE A 491 -27.22 -31.92 -13.28
CA PHE A 491 -26.00 -31.45 -12.63
C PHE A 491 -25.81 -32.08 -11.24
N PHE A 492 -26.81 -32.01 -10.36
CA PHE A 492 -26.68 -32.63 -9.03
C PHE A 492 -26.53 -34.16 -9.11
N GLN A 493 -27.26 -34.82 -10.01
CA GLN A 493 -27.15 -36.28 -10.19
C GLN A 493 -25.78 -36.72 -10.69
N ARG A 494 -25.20 -36.01 -11.66
CA ARG A 494 -23.86 -36.32 -12.18
C ARG A 494 -22.75 -36.08 -11.16
N ASN A 495 -22.96 -35.17 -10.20
CA ASN A 495 -22.01 -34.87 -9.12
C ASN A 495 -22.42 -35.54 -7.79
N ASN A 496 -23.04 -36.72 -7.85
CA ASN A 496 -23.45 -37.48 -6.66
C ASN A 496 -22.27 -37.75 -5.71
N TYR A 497 -21.09 -38.05 -6.25
CA TYR A 497 -19.89 -38.29 -5.45
C TYR A 497 -19.44 -37.04 -4.67
N ASP A 498 -19.50 -35.84 -5.28
CA ASP A 498 -19.12 -34.59 -4.59
C ASP A 498 -20.08 -34.25 -3.44
N LEU A 499 -21.36 -34.62 -3.59
CA LEU A 499 -22.39 -34.37 -2.59
C LEU A 499 -22.35 -35.38 -1.42
N PHE A 500 -22.07 -36.66 -1.70
CA PHE A 500 -22.25 -37.75 -0.71
C PHE A 500 -21.02 -38.65 -0.49
N GLY A 501 -20.04 -38.61 -1.37
CA GLY A 501 -18.86 -39.49 -1.34
C GLY A 501 -17.74 -39.01 -0.41
N LEU A 502 -17.73 -37.72 -0.06
CA LEU A 502 -16.74 -37.12 0.83
C LEU A 502 -17.35 -36.88 2.24
N PRO A 503 -16.60 -37.16 3.33
CA PRO A 503 -17.10 -36.94 4.68
C PRO A 503 -17.28 -35.44 4.97
N ASN A 504 -18.36 -35.08 5.67
CA ASN A 504 -18.69 -33.71 6.11
C ASN A 504 -18.92 -32.66 5.01
N THR A 505 -19.19 -33.04 3.75
CA THR A 505 -19.44 -32.07 2.67
C THR A 505 -20.86 -31.51 2.63
N LEU A 506 -21.86 -32.32 2.98
CA LEU A 506 -23.27 -31.92 2.94
C LEU A 506 -23.83 -31.84 4.36
N SER A 507 -24.22 -30.65 4.79
CA SER A 507 -24.94 -30.47 6.05
C SER A 507 -26.39 -30.97 5.94
N SER A 508 -27.01 -31.27 7.08
CA SER A 508 -28.43 -31.66 7.12
C SER A 508 -29.35 -30.60 6.53
N GLU A 509 -29.04 -29.31 6.74
CA GLU A 509 -29.78 -28.20 6.14
C GLU A 509 -29.67 -28.15 4.62
N LEU A 510 -28.48 -28.43 4.08
CA LEU A 510 -28.27 -28.47 2.63
C LEU A 510 -29.00 -29.67 2.02
N LEU A 511 -28.95 -30.83 2.68
CA LEU A 511 -29.70 -32.01 2.24
C LEU A 511 -31.20 -31.72 2.17
N GLU A 512 -31.78 -31.10 3.20
CA GLU A 512 -33.18 -30.72 3.17
C GLU A 512 -33.46 -29.71 2.07
N THR A 513 -32.56 -28.76 1.82
CA THR A 513 -32.71 -27.82 0.70
C THR A 513 -32.75 -28.55 -0.64
N LEU A 514 -31.87 -29.53 -0.88
CA LEU A 514 -31.85 -30.36 -2.09
C LEU A 514 -33.14 -31.16 -2.26
N ARG A 515 -33.68 -31.74 -1.18
CA ARG A 515 -34.92 -32.53 -1.20
C ARG A 515 -36.15 -31.67 -1.50
N GLN A 516 -36.13 -30.40 -1.11
CA GLN A 516 -37.20 -29.43 -1.35
C GLN A 516 -37.14 -28.78 -2.75
N LEU A 517 -36.10 -29.02 -3.56
CA LEU A 517 -36.00 -28.46 -4.92
C LEU A 517 -37.05 -29.09 -5.85
N PRO A 518 -37.97 -28.30 -6.46
CA PRO A 518 -38.92 -28.78 -7.46
C PRO A 518 -38.24 -28.96 -8.83
N ILE A 519 -37.34 -29.93 -8.90
CA ILE A 519 -36.55 -30.26 -10.11
C ILE A 519 -36.76 -31.69 -10.61
N PHE A 520 -37.49 -32.52 -9.85
CA PHE A 520 -37.75 -33.92 -10.21
C PHE A 520 -39.08 -34.06 -10.96
N GLN A 521 -39.05 -34.72 -12.11
CA GLN A 521 -40.25 -34.98 -12.90
C GLN A 521 -41.07 -36.11 -12.27
N ALA A 522 -42.34 -35.84 -12.00
CA ALA A 522 -43.26 -36.80 -11.38
C ALA A 522 -44.66 -36.76 -12.03
N HIS A 523 -45.29 -37.92 -12.11
CA HIS A 523 -46.70 -38.07 -12.46
C HIS A 523 -47.58 -37.66 -11.27
N SER A 524 -48.54 -36.79 -11.54
CA SER A 524 -49.60 -36.41 -10.60
C SER A 524 -50.88 -37.23 -10.83
N SER A 525 -51.95 -36.96 -10.08
CA SER A 525 -53.23 -37.68 -10.17
C SER A 525 -53.87 -37.68 -11.57
N SER A 526 -53.63 -36.64 -12.37
CA SER A 526 -54.06 -36.57 -13.78
C SER A 526 -53.12 -37.28 -14.76
N LEU A 527 -52.09 -37.98 -14.25
CA LEU A 527 -50.95 -38.52 -15.00
C LEU A 527 -50.12 -37.47 -15.76
N THR A 528 -50.43 -36.19 -15.58
CA THR A 528 -49.64 -35.08 -16.10
C THR A 528 -48.30 -35.03 -15.38
N ILE A 529 -47.25 -34.78 -16.17
CA ILE A 529 -45.88 -34.68 -15.68
C ILE A 529 -45.64 -33.24 -15.21
N GLY A 530 -45.25 -33.10 -13.95
CA GLY A 530 -44.86 -31.83 -13.35
C GLY A 530 -43.54 -31.95 -12.60
N PHE A 531 -42.91 -30.81 -12.33
CA PHE A 531 -41.74 -30.76 -11.46
C PHE A 531 -42.17 -30.67 -10.00
N LYS A 532 -41.68 -31.60 -9.18
CA LYS A 532 -42.04 -31.72 -7.78
C LYS A 532 -40.79 -31.91 -6.90
N PRO A 533 -40.83 -31.46 -5.63
CA PRO A 533 -39.79 -31.77 -4.65
C PRO A 533 -39.67 -33.26 -4.39
N ALA A 534 -38.45 -33.74 -4.14
CA ALA A 534 -38.20 -35.14 -3.79
C ALA A 534 -38.96 -35.58 -2.52
N THR A 535 -39.20 -34.66 -1.58
CA THR A 535 -39.99 -34.91 -0.36
C THR A 535 -41.46 -35.24 -0.63
N SER A 536 -42.00 -34.77 -1.75
CA SER A 536 -43.39 -35.03 -2.16
C SER A 536 -43.53 -36.22 -3.11
N CYS A 537 -42.40 -36.80 -3.52
CA CYS A 537 -42.32 -37.80 -4.57
C CYS A 537 -42.03 -39.19 -4.01
N HIS A 538 -42.56 -40.19 -4.70
CA HIS A 538 -42.32 -41.60 -4.40
C HIS A 538 -41.63 -42.29 -5.57
N LEU A 539 -40.74 -43.23 -5.25
CA LEU A 539 -40.04 -44.05 -6.23
C LEU A 539 -40.67 -45.44 -6.30
N LEU A 540 -40.99 -45.88 -7.52
CA LEU A 540 -41.48 -47.25 -7.76
C LEU A 540 -40.34 -48.26 -7.94
N PRO A 541 -40.64 -49.56 -7.74
CA PRO A 541 -39.73 -50.65 -8.05
C PRO A 541 -39.28 -50.62 -9.51
N HIS A 542 -38.08 -51.14 -9.77
CA HIS A 542 -37.52 -51.13 -11.11
C HIS A 542 -38.40 -51.89 -12.10
N ASN A 543 -38.67 -51.28 -13.26
CA ASN A 543 -39.54 -51.78 -14.33
C ASN A 543 -41.06 -51.77 -14.03
N LEU A 544 -41.54 -51.29 -12.88
CA LEU A 544 -42.98 -51.14 -12.64
C LEU A 544 -43.49 -49.85 -13.33
N PRO A 545 -44.41 -49.95 -14.31
CA PRO A 545 -44.96 -48.75 -14.95
C PRO A 545 -45.94 -48.02 -14.03
N VAL A 546 -46.07 -46.71 -14.22
CA VAL A 546 -47.03 -45.88 -13.49
C VAL A 546 -48.39 -45.97 -14.18
N PHE A 547 -49.32 -46.77 -13.65
CA PHE A 547 -50.67 -46.89 -14.21
C PHE A 547 -51.62 -45.79 -13.72
N SER A 548 -51.56 -45.45 -12.44
CA SER A 548 -52.40 -44.44 -11.80
C SER A 548 -51.71 -43.85 -10.57
N VAL A 549 -52.16 -42.67 -10.17
CA VAL A 549 -51.64 -41.93 -9.01
C VAL A 549 -52.82 -41.38 -8.22
N SER A 550 -52.83 -41.61 -6.92
CA SER A 550 -53.89 -41.09 -6.03
C SER A 550 -53.80 -39.56 -5.87
N PRO A 551 -54.93 -38.87 -5.60
CA PRO A 551 -54.91 -37.44 -5.30
C PRO A 551 -53.97 -37.13 -4.12
N GLY A 552 -53.10 -36.14 -4.28
CA GLY A 552 -52.11 -35.76 -3.26
C GLY A 552 -50.80 -36.55 -3.29
N MET A 553 -50.68 -37.59 -4.11
CA MET A 553 -49.44 -38.33 -4.33
C MET A 553 -48.75 -37.90 -5.63
N ALA A 554 -47.43 -38.03 -5.66
CA ALA A 554 -46.62 -37.87 -6.87
C ALA A 554 -45.64 -39.05 -7.01
N ILE A 555 -45.55 -39.61 -8.22
CA ILE A 555 -44.68 -40.74 -8.53
C ILE A 555 -43.62 -40.31 -9.53
N LEU A 556 -42.33 -40.51 -9.21
CA LEU A 556 -41.23 -40.12 -10.09
C LEU A 556 -41.30 -40.82 -11.45
N CYS A 557 -41.07 -40.06 -12.52
CA CYS A 557 -41.01 -40.61 -13.87
C CYS A 557 -39.81 -41.57 -14.01
N LYS A 558 -39.92 -42.56 -14.89
CA LYS A 558 -38.80 -43.42 -15.27
C LYS A 558 -37.65 -42.56 -15.79
N ASP A 559 -36.41 -42.87 -15.41
CA ASP A 559 -35.18 -42.14 -15.76
C ASP A 559 -35.06 -40.70 -15.21
N SER A 560 -36.01 -40.26 -14.38
CA SER A 560 -35.93 -38.95 -13.71
C SER A 560 -34.88 -38.91 -12.58
N ILE A 561 -34.53 -40.05 -12.00
CA ILE A 561 -33.56 -40.13 -10.91
C ILE A 561 -32.73 -41.42 -10.97
N ASP A 562 -31.42 -41.28 -10.77
CA ASP A 562 -30.55 -42.43 -10.54
C ASP A 562 -30.87 -43.08 -9.18
N LYS A 563 -30.83 -44.42 -9.10
CA LYS A 563 -31.19 -45.16 -7.89
C LYS A 563 -30.28 -44.82 -6.71
N ASN A 564 -28.98 -44.66 -6.95
CA ASN A 564 -28.03 -44.33 -5.90
C ASN A 564 -28.28 -42.92 -5.38
N PHE A 565 -28.53 -41.97 -6.31
CA PHE A 565 -28.90 -40.62 -5.94
C PHE A 565 -30.21 -40.58 -5.13
N ALA A 566 -31.25 -41.29 -5.56
CA ALA A 566 -32.54 -41.39 -4.85
C ALA A 566 -32.41 -41.95 -3.43
N SER A 567 -31.56 -42.97 -3.26
CA SER A 567 -31.23 -43.53 -1.93
C SER A 567 -30.52 -42.49 -1.05
N ASN A 568 -29.53 -41.79 -1.61
CA ASN A 568 -28.76 -40.76 -0.89
C ASN A 568 -29.64 -39.58 -0.42
N ILE A 569 -30.59 -39.13 -1.24
CA ILE A 569 -31.57 -38.09 -0.86
C ILE A 569 -32.79 -38.63 -0.10
N LYS A 570 -32.84 -39.94 0.19
CA LYS A 570 -33.90 -40.61 0.94
C LYS A 570 -35.30 -40.34 0.39
N VAL A 571 -35.48 -40.55 -0.92
CA VAL A 571 -36.82 -40.56 -1.54
C VAL A 571 -37.61 -41.75 -1.01
N HIS A 572 -38.90 -41.56 -0.72
CA HIS A 572 -39.74 -42.65 -0.23
C HIS A 572 -39.93 -43.72 -1.31
N TYR A 573 -39.58 -44.96 -0.99
CA TYR A 573 -39.82 -46.09 -1.88
C TYR A 573 -41.22 -46.66 -1.64
N LEU A 574 -42.01 -46.82 -2.70
CA LEU A 574 -43.30 -47.52 -2.62
C LEU A 574 -43.10 -48.97 -3.05
N SER A 575 -43.48 -49.91 -2.20
CA SER A 575 -43.53 -51.32 -2.57
C SER A 575 -44.61 -51.57 -3.64
N VAL A 576 -44.52 -52.70 -4.35
CA VAL A 576 -45.55 -53.12 -5.32
C VAL A 576 -46.93 -53.19 -4.66
N LYS A 577 -46.98 -53.74 -3.43
CA LYS A 577 -48.18 -53.86 -2.60
C LYS A 577 -48.78 -52.49 -2.24
N GLU A 578 -47.99 -51.56 -1.73
CA GLU A 578 -48.45 -50.21 -1.37
C GLU A 578 -48.90 -49.42 -2.60
N HIS A 579 -48.18 -49.53 -3.72
CA HIS A 579 -48.59 -48.86 -4.95
C HIS A 579 -49.94 -49.39 -5.44
N LEU A 580 -50.15 -50.71 -5.43
CA LEU A 580 -51.43 -51.33 -5.78
C LEU A 580 -52.57 -50.87 -4.88
N LEU A 581 -52.40 -50.96 -3.56
CA LEU A 581 -53.43 -50.63 -2.57
C LEU A 581 -53.77 -49.13 -2.56
N CYS A 582 -52.78 -48.25 -2.66
CA CYS A 582 -52.98 -46.81 -2.50
C CYS A 582 -53.28 -46.09 -3.81
N ASN A 583 -52.71 -46.54 -4.94
CA ASN A 583 -52.77 -45.80 -6.20
C ASN A 583 -53.55 -46.51 -7.31
N VAL A 584 -53.66 -47.84 -7.30
CA VAL A 584 -54.28 -48.60 -8.39
C VAL A 584 -55.70 -49.03 -8.03
N LEU A 585 -55.87 -49.89 -7.03
CA LEU A 585 -57.17 -50.48 -6.68
C LEU A 585 -58.27 -49.45 -6.37
N PRO A 586 -58.00 -48.34 -5.64
CA PRO A 586 -59.04 -47.34 -5.36
C PRO A 586 -59.51 -46.58 -6.62
N LEU A 587 -58.68 -46.52 -7.66
CA LEU A 587 -58.93 -45.80 -8.90
C LEU A 587 -59.28 -46.73 -10.07
N LEU A 588 -59.24 -48.04 -9.85
CA LEU A 588 -59.45 -49.05 -10.87
C LEU A 588 -60.94 -49.13 -11.21
N GLN A 589 -61.25 -48.82 -12.47
CA GLN A 589 -62.61 -48.89 -12.98
C GLN A 589 -62.90 -50.29 -13.51
N ASN A 590 -64.09 -50.81 -13.22
CA ASN A 590 -64.59 -52.06 -13.76
C ASN A 590 -66.01 -51.83 -14.30
N PRO A 591 -66.22 -51.71 -15.63
CA PRO A 591 -65.27 -52.03 -16.70
C PRO A 591 -64.14 -50.98 -16.90
N LEU A 592 -63.00 -51.42 -17.44
CA LEU A 592 -61.86 -50.54 -17.75
C LEU A 592 -62.15 -49.64 -18.96
N PRO A 593 -61.68 -48.38 -18.97
CA PRO A 593 -61.72 -47.53 -20.16
C PRO A 593 -60.88 -48.13 -21.29
N ALA A 594 -61.42 -48.17 -22.51
CA ALA A 594 -60.74 -48.73 -23.69
C ALA A 594 -59.32 -48.18 -23.92
N THR A 595 -59.08 -46.91 -23.60
CA THR A 595 -57.77 -46.25 -23.76
C THR A 595 -56.71 -46.68 -22.73
N LYS A 596 -57.09 -47.40 -21.67
CA LYS A 596 -56.20 -47.80 -20.57
C LYS A 596 -55.95 -49.30 -20.50
N VAL A 597 -56.58 -50.09 -21.38
CA VAL A 597 -56.52 -51.56 -21.36
C VAL A 597 -55.08 -52.04 -21.55
N ASP A 598 -54.41 -51.58 -22.61
CA ASP A 598 -53.03 -51.98 -22.92
C ASP A 598 -52.06 -51.58 -21.80
N ASP A 599 -52.21 -50.36 -21.26
CA ASP A 599 -51.39 -49.85 -20.14
C ASP A 599 -51.60 -50.68 -18.86
N TYR A 600 -52.85 -51.05 -18.56
CA TYR A 600 -53.20 -51.88 -17.41
C TYR A 600 -52.66 -53.30 -17.57
N GLU A 601 -52.79 -53.91 -18.75
CA GLU A 601 -52.26 -55.25 -19.01
C GLU A 601 -50.73 -55.28 -18.89
N ALA A 602 -50.04 -54.26 -19.41
CA ALA A 602 -48.59 -54.11 -19.28
C ALA A 602 -48.18 -53.96 -17.80
N PHE A 603 -48.90 -53.14 -17.04
CA PHE A 603 -48.72 -52.99 -15.60
C PHE A 603 -48.91 -54.32 -14.85
N LEU A 604 -50.04 -54.99 -15.08
CA LEU A 604 -50.41 -56.23 -14.40
C LEU A 604 -49.43 -57.36 -14.70
N CYS A 605 -48.91 -57.47 -15.93
CA CYS A 605 -47.86 -58.42 -16.27
C CYS A 605 -46.60 -58.24 -15.41
N VAL A 606 -46.19 -56.99 -15.14
CA VAL A 606 -45.03 -56.71 -14.29
C VAL A 606 -45.30 -57.02 -12.83
N VAL A 607 -46.52 -56.73 -12.35
CA VAL A 607 -46.95 -57.07 -11.00
C VAL A 607 -46.92 -58.58 -10.79
N LEU A 608 -47.59 -59.35 -11.65
CA LEU A 608 -47.67 -60.82 -11.54
C LEU A 608 -46.30 -61.49 -11.65
N ARG A 609 -45.39 -60.93 -12.46
CA ARG A 609 -44.02 -61.44 -12.58
C ARG A 609 -43.22 -61.34 -11.27
N ASN A 610 -43.50 -60.34 -10.43
CA ASN A 610 -42.73 -60.04 -9.22
C ASN A 610 -43.56 -60.24 -7.94
N ALA A 611 -44.70 -60.92 -8.04
CA ALA A 611 -45.61 -61.15 -6.93
C ALA A 611 -45.06 -62.22 -5.97
N ASP A 612 -45.21 -61.97 -4.68
CA ASP A 612 -45.00 -62.93 -3.60
C ASP A 612 -46.35 -63.42 -3.05
N TRP A 613 -46.32 -64.40 -2.14
CA TRP A 613 -47.52 -64.99 -1.55
C TRP A 613 -48.42 -63.97 -0.86
N GLU A 614 -47.84 -62.91 -0.25
CA GLU A 614 -48.64 -61.84 0.37
C GLU A 614 -49.39 -61.03 -0.69
N LEU A 615 -48.72 -60.72 -1.80
CA LEU A 615 -49.33 -60.01 -2.89
C LEU A 615 -50.43 -60.85 -3.55
N PHE A 616 -50.22 -62.15 -3.73
CA PHE A 616 -51.24 -63.06 -4.26
C PHE A 616 -52.51 -63.07 -3.40
N ASN A 617 -52.37 -63.10 -2.08
CA ASN A 617 -53.52 -63.06 -1.18
C ASN A 617 -54.30 -61.74 -1.28
N VAL A 618 -53.61 -60.60 -1.49
CA VAL A 618 -54.29 -59.32 -1.74
C VAL A 618 -54.97 -59.33 -3.11
N LEU A 619 -54.29 -59.84 -4.13
CA LEU A 619 -54.77 -59.81 -5.50
C LEU A 619 -55.99 -60.75 -5.72
N SER A 620 -56.10 -61.86 -4.99
CA SER A 620 -57.19 -62.84 -5.13
C SER A 620 -58.55 -62.31 -4.66
N GLU A 621 -58.56 -61.37 -3.71
CA GLU A 621 -59.77 -60.76 -3.18
C GLU A 621 -60.41 -59.73 -4.14
N HIS A 622 -59.64 -59.24 -5.11
CA HIS A 622 -60.04 -58.15 -6.01
C HIS A 622 -60.32 -58.62 -7.45
N ARG A 623 -61.23 -57.93 -8.13
CA ARG A 623 -61.51 -58.12 -9.56
C ARG A 623 -60.51 -57.34 -10.39
N ILE A 624 -59.39 -57.98 -10.72
CA ILE A 624 -58.23 -57.35 -11.36
C ILE A 624 -57.79 -58.02 -12.65
N ILE A 625 -58.27 -59.23 -12.96
CA ILE A 625 -57.80 -60.02 -14.10
C ILE A 625 -58.69 -59.73 -15.31
N PRO A 626 -58.13 -59.26 -16.45
CA PRO A 626 -58.89 -59.07 -17.67
C PRO A 626 -59.21 -60.41 -18.36
N ASN A 627 -60.33 -60.42 -19.09
CA ASN A 627 -60.82 -61.57 -19.84
C ASN A 627 -60.54 -61.44 -21.35
N ASN A 628 -60.34 -62.57 -22.02
CA ASN A 628 -60.01 -62.70 -23.44
C ASN A 628 -61.20 -62.46 -24.41
N GLU A 629 -62.44 -62.56 -23.92
CA GLU A 629 -63.62 -62.72 -24.79
C GLU A 629 -64.67 -61.59 -24.76
N SER A 630 -64.58 -60.58 -23.87
CA SER A 630 -65.59 -59.51 -23.82
C SER A 630 -65.06 -58.16 -24.34
N ALA A 631 -65.77 -57.55 -25.30
CA ALA A 631 -65.60 -56.15 -25.69
C ALA A 631 -65.95 -55.16 -24.55
N ASP A 632 -66.44 -55.68 -23.42
CA ASP A 632 -66.90 -54.91 -22.27
C ASP A 632 -65.77 -54.55 -21.28
N TYR A 633 -64.52 -54.97 -21.52
CA TYR A 633 -63.34 -54.66 -20.68
C TYR A 633 -63.53 -54.89 -19.17
N ARG A 634 -64.35 -55.88 -18.80
CA ARG A 634 -64.62 -56.23 -17.41
C ARG A 634 -63.45 -56.98 -16.79
N LEU A 635 -63.19 -56.66 -15.52
CA LEU A 635 -62.19 -57.34 -14.70
C LEU A 635 -62.87 -58.37 -13.79
N PHE A 636 -62.19 -59.49 -13.58
CA PHE A 636 -62.68 -60.64 -12.82
C PHE A 636 -61.68 -61.02 -11.72
N ARG A 637 -62.15 -61.78 -10.72
CA ARG A 637 -61.25 -62.46 -9.77
C ARG A 637 -60.56 -63.63 -10.47
N ALA A 638 -59.39 -64.03 -9.99
CA ALA A 638 -58.69 -65.20 -10.52
C ALA A 638 -59.60 -66.46 -10.51
N SER A 639 -60.35 -66.67 -9.42
CA SER A 639 -61.33 -67.76 -9.27
C SER A 639 -62.58 -67.68 -10.16
N GLU A 640 -62.81 -66.56 -10.85
CA GLU A 640 -63.95 -66.38 -11.75
C GLU A 640 -63.61 -66.75 -13.22
N LEU A 641 -62.34 -67.05 -13.51
CA LEU A 641 -61.82 -67.29 -14.87
C LEU A 641 -61.30 -68.73 -15.04
N TYR A 642 -61.34 -69.20 -16.27
CA TYR A 642 -60.86 -70.51 -16.71
C TYR A 642 -59.68 -70.36 -17.70
N ASP A 643 -58.85 -71.40 -17.79
CA ASP A 643 -57.81 -71.51 -18.80
C ASP A 643 -58.38 -72.05 -20.11
N ASP A 644 -58.28 -71.27 -21.19
CA ASP A 644 -58.72 -71.63 -22.54
C ASP A 644 -57.76 -72.64 -23.23
N ALA A 645 -56.59 -72.93 -22.64
CA ALA A 645 -55.72 -74.03 -23.06
C ALA A 645 -56.33 -75.41 -22.81
N ASN A 646 -57.15 -75.51 -21.77
CA ASN A 646 -57.78 -76.76 -21.40
C ASN A 646 -58.96 -77.01 -22.34
N THR A 647 -58.82 -78.03 -23.20
CA THR A 647 -59.82 -78.36 -24.23
C THR A 647 -61.21 -78.63 -23.65
N MET A 648 -61.30 -79.07 -22.39
CA MET A 648 -62.57 -79.25 -21.68
C MET A 648 -63.20 -77.90 -21.32
N PHE A 649 -62.43 -76.98 -20.71
CA PHE A 649 -62.95 -75.66 -20.33
C PHE A 649 -63.26 -74.80 -21.54
N ALA A 650 -62.41 -74.85 -22.57
CA ALA A 650 -62.65 -74.17 -23.84
C ALA A 650 -63.95 -74.63 -24.51
N ALA A 651 -64.30 -75.92 -24.42
CA ALA A 651 -65.55 -76.44 -24.99
C ALA A 651 -66.79 -76.12 -24.12
N VAL A 652 -66.66 -76.19 -22.79
CA VAL A 652 -67.79 -76.01 -21.86
C VAL A 652 -68.15 -74.54 -21.63
N PHE A 653 -67.15 -73.66 -21.60
CA PHE A 653 -67.32 -72.23 -21.27
C PHE A 653 -67.14 -71.30 -22.48
N ALA A 654 -67.13 -71.84 -23.71
CA ALA A 654 -67.05 -71.06 -24.95
C ALA A 654 -68.09 -69.94 -24.99
N GLY A 655 -67.65 -68.68 -25.15
CA GLY A 655 -68.54 -67.52 -25.24
C GLY A 655 -69.13 -67.06 -23.90
N ALA A 656 -68.73 -67.67 -22.78
CA ALA A 656 -69.14 -67.24 -21.44
C ALA A 656 -68.41 -65.98 -20.96
N GLY A 657 -67.36 -65.52 -21.67
CA GLY A 657 -66.60 -64.35 -21.28
C GLY A 657 -65.83 -64.57 -19.97
N LYS A 658 -65.35 -65.78 -19.74
CA LYS A 658 -64.68 -66.19 -18.50
C LYS A 658 -63.30 -66.83 -18.73
N PHE A 659 -62.56 -66.41 -19.76
CA PHE A 659 -61.21 -66.92 -20.01
C PHE A 659 -60.15 -65.86 -19.71
N VAL A 660 -59.02 -66.26 -19.14
CA VAL A 660 -57.91 -65.34 -18.85
C VAL A 660 -57.39 -64.69 -20.14
N ALA A 661 -57.18 -63.37 -20.13
CA ALA A 661 -56.63 -62.65 -21.29
C ALA A 661 -55.31 -63.26 -21.78
N ARG A 662 -55.16 -63.40 -23.12
CA ARG A 662 -54.00 -64.04 -23.76
C ARG A 662 -52.64 -63.49 -23.30
N ASN A 663 -52.56 -62.17 -23.04
CA ASN A 663 -51.32 -61.50 -22.66
C ASN A 663 -50.83 -61.84 -21.23
N ILE A 664 -51.74 -62.32 -20.38
CA ILE A 664 -51.49 -62.68 -18.98
C ILE A 664 -51.34 -64.19 -18.80
N ARG A 665 -51.77 -64.99 -19.78
CA ARG A 665 -51.73 -66.46 -19.77
C ARG A 665 -50.38 -67.06 -19.38
N ARG A 666 -49.26 -66.42 -19.72
CA ARG A 666 -47.91 -66.85 -19.32
C ARG A 666 -47.67 -66.86 -17.80
N TYR A 667 -48.56 -66.25 -17.02
CA TYR A 667 -48.54 -66.20 -15.55
C TYR A 667 -49.63 -67.08 -14.91
N LEU A 668 -50.22 -68.02 -15.66
CA LEU A 668 -51.20 -68.98 -15.12
C LEU A 668 -50.75 -69.70 -13.84
N PRO A 669 -49.49 -70.17 -13.70
CA PRO A 669 -49.04 -70.79 -12.44
C PRO A 669 -49.19 -69.87 -11.23
N ASN A 670 -48.96 -68.56 -11.42
CA ASN A 670 -49.09 -67.55 -10.39
C ASN A 670 -50.57 -67.23 -10.08
N LEU A 671 -51.47 -67.43 -11.06
CA LEU A 671 -52.91 -67.26 -10.88
C LEU A 671 -53.57 -68.49 -10.25
N GLU A 672 -52.98 -69.68 -10.39
CA GLU A 672 -53.44 -70.91 -9.72
C GLU A 672 -53.08 -70.92 -8.22
N GLU A 673 -52.03 -70.19 -7.83
CA GLU A 673 -51.66 -69.95 -6.43
C GLU A 673 -52.53 -68.89 -5.73
N MET A 674 -53.31 -68.11 -6.50
CA MET A 674 -54.26 -67.08 -6.04
C MET A 674 -55.67 -67.61 -5.89
#